data_AF-A0A8T2PT70-F1
#
_entry.id   AF-A0A8T2PT70-F1
#
_cell.length_a   1.000
_cell.length_b   1.000
_cell.length_c   1.000
_cell.angle_alpha   90.00
_cell.angle_beta   90.00
_cell.angle_gamma   90.00
#
_symmetry.space_group_name_H-M   'P 1'
#
loop_
_entity.id
_entity.type
_entity.pdbx_description
1 polymer ?
#
loop_
_entity_poly.entity_id
_entity_poly.type
_entity_poly.pdbx_seq_one_letter_code
_entity_poly.pdbx_strand_id
1 'polypeptide(L)'
;MHLNSTATFNSLHVTSSPQCISSRHGLAIVPPNPLTFYSFRTFSSSLGVVYTEGGMVEGKNHRLGLLSSMDVFKGIPFAAPPGRFEKPKPHPGWEGVLKATKYRERCLQVTLMQTSTHGSEDCLYLNIWVPQGHTVSTSLPVMIYFFGGAFLLGVSNDVSFMGNSLYDGEEVASRGNVIVVTINYRVGTMGFLSTGDARGPGNYGLWDQHAAIAWVHRNIRAFGGDSENITIFGQSAGSASVSFQMLSPYNKGLFRRAISQCGVALSPWALQKNPLALAQRIAQQVGCPTDEKLMDCLKITDPVALTVAGKLALGEIGNGPVVDLLELSPVVDGDLIPEHPSKLFHNAADIDYIAGTNSMDGHLFAGMDVPSINQKYKPTYPEDIKRLLAGLTRDKGELGVNHSFSTYTQNWVPDPDQETIKQTVVDIETDYLFLVPTQTALYLHASNAKSAKTYSYIFNMPTRIPGFPSWMGADHAEDVQYVFGKPFSTPLIYLPRHRDVSGFMIAYWTNFARTGDPNKGESKVPATWPPFISSGRHYLEIDNKINRDSIKHDLRVRYVRYWTTTYASLPSLMELCSLSVFVKVITVMVISLAMGLVLDVRDASDMFIGVAYPELWRKAGLAGAPARAAACILAGVCLLALGWLYRLIFAPLELLRTADEVGYIAEDGRSRAQAANEVRRRRKTGELPPVYPNGWYRVLDSHMLDRGDVKNVTLLGEQVAVFRGLDGKAYVVDAYCPHLGANLAVGGRVVGGCIECPFHGWQFRGEDGKCVRIPYADKVPEFAKVRCWPSCEVNGMVLVWFHCDGVEPSWRVPEQEEITHGEWVYRGRTEHFINAHIEEIPENAADIAHLAHLHTPGIVSGVDLRYTNSKTWEFVRHDWKVEWNPEPDPNKHCSQMLVKHALTVFGRRWPLLDLDVVARQVGPGIVFLLFDHNFLGRGVIMHCVTPVEPLLQCVSHTIFYQSSIPPLVPKFILRAECIQFERDVMIWNNKTYISRPMLVKEDSAIQRHRRWFSQFYSENSPRLRYQHDTMDW
;
A
#
# COMPACT_ATOMS: atom_id res chain seq x y z
N MET A 1 33.79 -0.19 72.30
CA MET A 1 34.20 -1.60 72.55
C MET A 1 35.21 -1.93 71.46
N HIS A 2 36.52 -1.98 71.76
CA HIS A 2 37.27 -3.10 72.35
C HIS A 2 37.53 -4.24 71.33
N LEU A 3 38.75 -4.78 71.14
CA LEU A 3 40.12 -4.42 71.61
C LEU A 3 41.19 -5.29 70.86
N ASN A 4 42.33 -4.71 70.43
CA ASN A 4 43.68 -5.33 70.19
C ASN A 4 43.81 -6.57 69.25
N SER A 5 44.98 -7.11 68.82
CA SER A 5 46.45 -6.88 68.97
C SER A 5 47.16 -7.56 67.76
N THR A 6 48.10 -6.99 66.96
CA THR A 6 49.53 -6.59 67.13
C THR A 6 50.61 -7.71 67.23
N ALA A 7 51.37 -7.93 66.13
CA ALA A 7 52.77 -8.44 66.00
C ALA A 7 53.26 -8.24 64.50
N THR A 8 54.51 -8.09 64.00
CA THR A 8 55.95 -8.14 64.42
C THR A 8 56.68 -9.51 64.37
N PHE A 9 57.89 -9.72 63.79
CA PHE A 9 58.85 -8.92 62.96
C PHE A 9 59.94 -9.85 62.29
N ASN A 10 60.82 -9.30 61.41
CA ASN A 10 62.20 -9.76 61.02
C ASN A 10 62.39 -10.96 60.03
N SER A 11 63.48 -11.10 59.22
CA SER A 11 64.58 -10.18 58.77
C SER A 11 65.57 -10.85 57.74
N LEU A 12 66.49 -10.05 57.11
CA LEU A 12 67.74 -10.41 56.34
C LEU A 12 67.55 -10.85 54.84
N HIS A 13 68.22 -10.33 53.78
CA HIS A 13 69.64 -10.01 53.39
C HIS A 13 70.34 -11.19 52.62
N VAL A 14 71.25 -11.04 51.61
CA VAL A 14 72.03 -9.88 51.08
C VAL A 14 72.64 -10.08 49.63
N THR A 15 72.79 -9.00 48.82
CA THR A 15 73.67 -8.83 47.59
C THR A 15 73.50 -9.78 46.35
N SER A 16 74.13 -9.61 45.16
CA SER A 16 75.20 -8.71 44.63
C SER A 16 75.11 -8.45 43.10
N SER A 17 75.80 -7.42 42.57
CA SER A 17 75.89 -7.10 41.12
C SER A 17 77.22 -6.44 40.68
N PRO A 18 77.72 -6.68 39.44
CA PRO A 18 78.42 -5.67 38.61
C PRO A 18 77.91 -5.68 37.14
N GLN A 19 77.79 -4.60 36.34
CA GLN A 19 78.51 -3.33 36.07
C GLN A 19 79.39 -3.34 34.79
N CYS A 20 79.15 -2.34 33.91
CA CYS A 20 80.09 -1.53 33.06
C CYS A 20 79.54 -1.22 31.63
N ILE A 21 79.23 0.05 31.29
CA ILE A 21 80.08 1.08 30.59
C ILE A 21 80.17 0.82 29.05
N SER A 22 79.97 1.74 28.09
CA SER A 22 79.88 3.23 27.98
C SER A 22 79.11 3.63 26.67
N SER A 23 78.82 4.88 26.25
CA SER A 23 78.58 6.22 26.86
C SER A 23 78.41 7.29 25.72
N ARG A 24 78.02 8.54 26.05
CA ARG A 24 78.01 9.79 25.20
C ARG A 24 76.94 9.88 24.08
N HIS A 25 76.41 11.05 23.69
CA HIS A 25 76.53 12.45 24.18
C HIS A 25 75.27 13.25 23.78
N GLY A 26 74.86 14.30 24.52
CA GLY A 26 73.73 15.15 24.12
C GLY A 26 73.22 16.19 25.15
N LEU A 27 73.99 17.28 25.34
CA LEU A 27 73.62 18.60 25.92
C LEU A 27 72.38 18.76 26.83
N ALA A 28 72.60 19.32 28.03
CA ALA A 28 71.56 19.91 28.88
C ALA A 28 71.69 21.45 28.92
N ILE A 29 70.57 22.16 29.08
CA ILE A 29 70.50 23.61 29.36
C ILE A 29 69.56 23.83 30.56
N VAL A 30 69.90 24.80 31.42
CA VAL A 30 69.26 25.07 32.71
C VAL A 30 67.88 25.73 32.54
N PRO A 31 66.84 25.35 33.32
CA PRO A 31 65.53 25.99 33.28
C PRO A 31 65.55 27.38 33.95
N PRO A 32 64.83 28.38 33.40
CA PRO A 32 64.60 29.65 34.09
C PRO A 32 63.57 29.50 35.22
N ASN A 33 63.62 30.42 36.19
CA ASN A 33 62.67 30.49 37.31
C ASN A 33 61.22 30.76 36.84
N PRO A 34 60.20 30.43 37.66
CA PRO A 34 58.80 30.44 37.22
C PRO A 34 58.28 31.86 36.97
N LEU A 35 58.17 32.24 35.70
CA LEU A 35 57.18 33.23 35.28
C LEU A 35 55.80 32.68 35.64
N THR A 36 55.01 33.48 36.36
CA THR A 36 53.63 33.16 36.71
C THR A 36 52.75 33.18 35.47
N PHE A 37 52.73 32.07 34.73
CA PHE A 37 51.63 31.76 33.84
C PHE A 37 50.35 31.71 34.67
N TYR A 38 49.51 32.73 34.50
CA TYR A 38 48.10 32.61 34.86
C TYR A 38 47.54 31.40 34.15
N SER A 39 47.26 30.33 34.91
CA SER A 39 46.52 29.19 34.41
C SER A 39 45.08 29.64 34.19
N PHE A 40 44.83 30.23 33.04
CA PHE A 40 43.50 30.38 32.49
C PHE A 40 42.94 28.98 32.30
N ARG A 41 42.25 28.48 33.34
CA ARG A 41 41.36 27.35 33.23
C ARG A 41 40.25 27.77 32.28
N THR A 42 40.43 27.51 31.00
CA THR A 42 39.33 27.54 30.03
C THR A 42 38.33 26.48 30.48
N PHE A 43 37.21 26.95 31.02
CA PHE A 43 36.05 26.12 31.26
C PHE A 43 35.34 25.99 29.93
N SER A 44 35.34 24.78 29.36
CA SER A 44 34.37 24.42 28.34
C SER A 44 32.98 24.39 28.99
N SER A 45 31.96 24.72 28.21
CA SER A 45 30.61 24.89 28.74
C SER A 45 29.86 23.56 28.94
N SER A 46 28.80 23.61 29.74
CA SER A 46 27.87 22.50 30.01
C SER A 46 26.50 23.06 30.33
N LEU A 47 25.45 22.35 29.92
CA LEU A 47 24.05 22.61 30.28
C LEU A 47 23.79 22.40 31.79
N GLY A 48 24.54 21.53 32.45
CA GLY A 48 24.31 21.15 33.84
C GLY A 48 22.98 20.39 34.03
N VAL A 49 21.95 21.10 34.49
CA VAL A 49 20.61 20.54 34.74
C VAL A 49 19.61 21.17 33.76
N VAL A 50 18.97 20.35 32.94
CA VAL A 50 18.04 20.74 31.87
C VAL A 50 16.60 20.52 32.33
N TYR A 51 15.71 21.48 32.03
CA TYR A 51 14.27 21.33 32.27
C TYR A 51 13.59 20.63 31.09
N THR A 52 12.69 19.69 31.37
CA THR A 52 11.86 18.97 30.40
C THR A 52 10.40 18.96 30.85
N GLU A 53 9.47 18.57 29.96
CA GLU A 53 8.04 18.42 30.29
C GLU A 53 7.77 17.48 31.47
N GLY A 54 8.68 16.54 31.75
CA GLY A 54 8.60 15.63 32.89
C GLY A 54 9.29 16.12 34.16
N GLY A 55 10.03 17.23 34.11
CA GLY A 55 10.84 17.75 35.22
C GLY A 55 12.32 17.94 34.87
N MET A 56 13.16 18.14 35.88
CA MET A 56 14.58 18.44 35.71
C MET A 56 15.42 17.18 35.48
N VAL A 57 16.43 17.25 34.61
CA VAL A 57 17.33 16.16 34.22
C VAL A 57 18.80 16.61 34.32
N GLU A 58 19.65 15.78 34.90
CA GLU A 58 21.10 15.98 34.93
C GLU A 58 21.82 14.80 34.26
N GLY A 59 22.72 15.11 33.31
CA GLY A 59 23.55 14.14 32.60
C GLY A 59 24.96 14.05 33.16
N LYS A 60 25.93 13.79 32.28
CA LYS A 60 27.36 13.93 32.54
C LYS A 60 27.98 14.86 31.51
N ASN A 61 28.87 15.74 31.94
CA ASN A 61 29.78 16.46 31.04
C ASN A 61 31.15 15.76 31.02
N HIS A 62 31.75 15.62 29.85
CA HIS A 62 33.17 15.27 29.73
C HIS A 62 33.86 16.10 28.64
N ARG A 63 35.17 16.34 28.83
CA ARG A 63 35.98 17.18 27.92
C ARG A 63 36.45 16.37 26.72
N LEU A 64 36.27 16.94 25.53
CA LEU A 64 36.81 16.42 24.27
C LEU A 64 38.15 17.08 23.91
N GLY A 65 38.39 18.29 24.40
CA GLY A 65 39.63 19.03 24.17
C GLY A 65 39.81 20.21 25.12
N LEU A 66 40.69 21.15 24.75
CA LEU A 66 40.97 22.36 25.54
C LEU A 66 39.77 23.32 25.65
N LEU A 67 38.91 23.33 24.62
CA LEU A 67 37.87 24.33 24.38
C LEU A 67 36.49 23.70 24.08
N SER A 68 36.36 22.39 24.23
CA SER A 68 35.16 21.62 23.88
C SER A 68 34.86 20.47 24.85
N SER A 69 33.57 20.21 25.04
CA SER A 69 33.03 19.12 25.86
C SER A 69 31.80 18.50 25.20
N MET A 70 31.32 17.39 25.76
CA MET A 70 30.07 16.74 25.41
C MET A 70 29.21 16.65 26.67
N ASP A 71 27.96 17.10 26.60
CA ASP A 71 26.95 16.75 27.60
C ASP A 71 26.22 15.49 27.13
N VAL A 72 26.17 14.48 27.99
CA VAL A 72 25.64 13.15 27.70
C VAL A 72 24.57 12.80 28.73
N PHE A 73 23.34 12.65 28.25
CA PHE A 73 22.19 12.23 29.03
C PHE A 73 21.80 10.81 28.60
N LYS A 74 21.71 9.86 29.52
CA LYS A 74 21.37 8.46 29.23
C LYS A 74 20.25 8.01 30.15
N GLY A 75 19.17 7.45 29.58
CA GLY A 75 18.02 6.94 30.32
C GLY A 75 16.96 7.97 30.75
N ILE A 76 16.60 8.92 29.88
CA ILE A 76 15.44 9.83 30.08
C ILE A 76 14.16 9.13 29.58
N PRO A 77 13.07 9.01 30.37
CA PRO A 77 11.83 8.43 29.88
C PRO A 77 11.09 9.42 28.97
N PHE A 78 10.64 8.98 27.80
CA PHE A 78 9.82 9.79 26.89
C PHE A 78 8.32 9.44 26.95
N ALA A 79 7.99 8.29 27.55
CA ALA A 79 6.64 7.80 27.78
C ALA A 79 6.57 7.06 29.13
N ALA A 80 5.37 6.91 29.68
CA ALA A 80 5.11 5.97 30.76
C ALA A 80 5.20 4.51 30.26
N PRO A 81 5.53 3.54 31.14
CA PRO A 81 5.40 2.11 30.82
C PRO A 81 3.98 1.82 30.29
N PRO A 82 3.83 1.31 29.06
CA PRO A 82 2.52 1.12 28.44
C PRO A 82 1.82 -0.12 28.97
N GLY A 83 0.49 -0.16 28.86
CA GLY A 83 -0.24 -1.42 28.98
C GLY A 83 0.16 -2.39 27.85
N ARG A 84 0.09 -3.69 28.12
CA ARG A 84 0.38 -4.70 27.09
C ARG A 84 -0.59 -4.56 25.92
N PHE A 85 -0.03 -4.47 24.71
CA PHE A 85 -0.76 -4.20 23.47
C PHE A 85 -1.57 -2.88 23.50
N GLU A 86 -1.09 -1.88 24.24
CA GLU A 86 -1.61 -0.50 24.20
C GLU A 86 -0.61 0.48 23.54
N LYS A 87 -1.14 1.59 23.03
CA LYS A 87 -0.34 2.77 22.63
C LYS A 87 0.40 3.35 23.85
N PRO A 88 1.61 3.92 23.68
CA PRO A 88 2.32 4.62 24.76
C PRO A 88 1.54 5.85 25.23
N LYS A 89 1.76 6.22 26.49
CA LYS A 89 1.12 7.36 27.16
C LYS A 89 2.21 8.32 27.67
N PRO A 90 1.97 9.64 27.77
CA PRO A 90 2.96 10.58 28.32
C PRO A 90 3.44 10.15 29.71
N HIS A 91 4.72 10.38 30.02
CA HIS A 91 5.24 10.10 31.36
C HIS A 91 4.63 11.09 32.38
N PRO A 92 4.22 10.66 33.58
CA PRO A 92 3.60 11.54 34.60
C PRO A 92 4.58 12.52 35.29
N GLY A 93 5.73 12.78 34.67
CA GLY A 93 6.84 13.52 35.27
C GLY A 93 7.50 12.84 36.48
N TRP A 94 8.34 13.60 37.20
CA TRP A 94 9.02 13.21 38.44
C TRP A 94 9.35 14.44 39.29
N GLU A 95 9.50 14.26 40.60
CA GLU A 95 9.99 15.30 41.49
C GLU A 95 11.54 15.39 41.49
N GLY A 96 12.07 16.57 41.77
CA GLY A 96 13.51 16.80 41.88
C GLY A 96 14.26 16.69 40.54
N VAL A 97 15.45 16.08 40.55
CA VAL A 97 16.37 16.01 39.40
C VAL A 97 16.68 14.56 39.05
N LEU A 98 16.23 14.12 37.87
CA LEU A 98 16.52 12.81 37.31
C LEU A 98 17.99 12.71 36.87
N LYS A 99 18.75 11.80 37.49
CA LYS A 99 20.16 11.55 37.17
C LYS A 99 20.32 10.64 35.96
N ALA A 100 20.08 11.17 34.76
CA ALA A 100 20.20 10.50 33.46
C ALA A 100 21.68 10.20 33.09
N THR A 101 22.31 9.31 33.86
CA THR A 101 23.78 9.07 33.82
C THR A 101 24.18 7.64 33.43
N LYS A 102 23.20 6.79 33.07
CA LYS A 102 23.31 5.37 32.72
C LYS A 102 22.23 4.98 31.71
N TYR A 103 22.51 4.06 30.80
CA TYR A 103 21.48 3.43 29.97
C TYR A 103 20.44 2.70 30.83
N ARG A 104 19.23 2.55 30.29
CA ARG A 104 18.10 1.82 30.88
C ARG A 104 17.89 0.49 30.16
N GLU A 105 17.08 -0.38 30.76
CA GLU A 105 16.79 -1.69 30.18
C GLU A 105 16.18 -1.58 28.78
N ARG A 106 16.53 -2.55 27.93
CA ARG A 106 15.94 -2.72 26.60
C ARG A 106 14.49 -3.19 26.73
N CYS A 107 13.67 -3.00 25.69
CA CYS A 107 12.34 -3.58 25.67
C CYS A 107 12.42 -5.12 25.60
N LEU A 108 11.56 -5.81 26.34
CA LEU A 108 11.56 -7.27 26.49
C LEU A 108 11.58 -7.97 25.13
N GLN A 109 12.64 -8.74 24.88
CA GLN A 109 12.94 -9.39 23.60
C GLN A 109 13.60 -10.75 23.82
N VAL A 110 13.67 -11.56 22.77
CA VAL A 110 14.50 -12.77 22.75
C VAL A 110 15.99 -12.43 22.70
N THR A 111 16.83 -13.28 23.30
CA THR A 111 18.27 -13.24 23.06
C THR A 111 18.61 -13.69 21.64
N LEU A 112 19.81 -13.37 21.13
CA LEU A 112 20.24 -13.73 19.77
C LEU A 112 20.15 -15.25 19.48
N MET A 113 20.38 -16.09 20.50
CA MET A 113 20.27 -17.55 20.42
C MET A 113 18.84 -18.07 20.64
N GLN A 114 17.90 -17.20 20.99
CA GLN A 114 16.46 -17.47 21.15
C GLN A 114 16.13 -18.59 22.18
N THR A 115 17.05 -18.80 23.13
CA THR A 115 16.93 -19.74 24.26
C THR A 115 16.33 -19.12 25.52
N SER A 116 16.22 -17.79 25.54
CA SER A 116 15.90 -16.97 26.73
C SER A 116 15.49 -15.56 26.31
N THR A 117 14.88 -14.80 27.22
CA THR A 117 14.52 -13.39 27.03
C THR A 117 15.43 -12.45 27.83
N HIS A 118 15.45 -11.18 27.45
CA HIS A 118 16.17 -10.12 28.17
C HIS A 118 15.47 -8.77 27.95
N GLY A 119 15.64 -7.82 28.89
CA GLY A 119 14.94 -6.54 28.91
C GLY A 119 13.74 -6.48 29.85
N SER A 120 12.95 -5.42 29.72
CA SER A 120 11.86 -4.99 30.60
C SER A 120 10.65 -4.50 29.79
N GLU A 121 9.47 -4.43 30.42
CA GLU A 121 8.31 -3.71 29.87
C GLU A 121 8.41 -2.20 30.15
N ASP A 122 9.00 -1.81 31.28
CA ASP A 122 9.51 -0.45 31.52
C ASP A 122 10.81 -0.26 30.73
N CYS A 123 10.68 0.23 29.50
CA CYS A 123 11.80 0.36 28.56
C CYS A 123 11.81 1.64 27.70
N LEU A 124 10.78 2.49 27.77
CA LEU A 124 10.59 3.64 26.85
C LEU A 124 11.43 4.87 27.22
N TYR A 125 12.75 4.67 27.10
CA TYR A 125 13.79 5.63 27.41
C TYR A 125 14.59 6.05 26.17
N LEU A 126 15.16 7.25 26.23
CA LEU A 126 16.09 7.79 25.23
C LEU A 126 17.38 8.34 25.86
N ASN A 127 18.34 8.58 24.99
CA ASN A 127 19.68 9.08 25.31
C ASN A 127 20.01 10.25 24.37
N ILE A 128 20.73 11.27 24.86
CA ILE A 128 21.04 12.51 24.14
C ILE A 128 22.53 12.84 24.29
N TRP A 129 23.17 13.21 23.18
CA TRP A 129 24.54 13.74 23.13
C TRP A 129 24.51 15.16 22.57
N VAL A 130 25.00 16.14 23.33
CA VAL A 130 25.06 17.56 22.94
C VAL A 130 26.52 18.03 22.91
N PRO A 131 27.08 18.39 21.74
CA PRO A 131 28.42 18.93 21.64
C PRO A 131 28.43 20.37 22.19
N GLN A 132 29.44 20.71 22.99
CA GLN A 132 29.59 22.00 23.64
C GLN A 132 30.93 22.66 23.29
N GLY A 133 30.90 23.97 23.04
CA GLY A 133 32.08 24.80 22.83
C GLY A 133 32.43 25.64 24.07
N HIS A 134 33.02 26.81 23.80
CA HIS A 134 33.23 27.88 24.79
C HIS A 134 31.94 28.34 25.47
N THR A 135 30.84 28.37 24.72
CA THR A 135 29.49 28.69 25.19
C THR A 135 28.58 27.50 24.90
N VAL A 136 27.47 27.40 25.65
CA VAL A 136 26.50 26.32 25.44
C VAL A 136 25.88 26.43 24.05
N SER A 137 25.76 25.30 23.38
CA SER A 137 25.25 25.23 22.02
C SER A 137 23.74 25.53 21.96
N THR A 138 23.30 26.14 20.86
CA THR A 138 21.91 26.57 20.64
C THR A 138 21.52 26.38 19.17
N SER A 139 20.26 26.05 18.91
CA SER A 139 19.72 25.78 17.57
C SER A 139 20.53 24.76 16.74
N LEU A 140 21.10 23.75 17.40
CA LEU A 140 21.79 22.66 16.70
C LEU A 140 20.79 21.78 15.95
N PRO A 141 21.14 21.26 14.75
CA PRO A 141 20.35 20.21 14.11
C PRO A 141 20.30 18.95 14.97
N VAL A 142 19.20 18.20 14.87
CA VAL A 142 18.90 17.07 15.77
C VAL A 142 18.75 15.80 14.95
N MET A 143 19.48 14.74 15.28
CA MET A 143 19.44 13.44 14.61
C MET A 143 18.92 12.35 15.54
N ILE A 144 17.72 11.80 15.27
CA ILE A 144 17.11 10.72 16.06
C ILE A 144 17.36 9.37 15.38
N TYR A 145 18.03 8.45 16.07
CA TYR A 145 18.36 7.12 15.55
C TYR A 145 17.36 6.04 15.97
N PHE A 146 16.91 5.25 14.99
CA PHE A 146 16.18 3.99 15.19
C PHE A 146 17.09 2.79 14.85
N PHE A 147 17.29 1.89 15.82
CA PHE A 147 18.10 0.70 15.65
C PHE A 147 17.42 -0.37 14.77
N GLY A 148 18.24 -1.20 14.12
CA GLY A 148 17.83 -2.40 13.38
C GLY A 148 17.71 -3.65 14.26
N GLY A 149 17.29 -4.76 13.65
CA GLY A 149 17.08 -6.04 14.35
C GLY A 149 15.81 -6.80 13.96
N ALA A 150 15.43 -6.73 12.67
CA ALA A 150 14.26 -7.40 12.09
C ALA A 150 12.94 -7.23 12.88
N PHE A 151 12.74 -6.06 13.50
CA PHE A 151 11.63 -5.74 14.41
C PHE A 151 11.49 -6.63 15.66
N LEU A 152 12.37 -7.61 15.86
CA LEU A 152 12.28 -8.66 16.89
C LEU A 152 13.18 -8.39 18.12
N LEU A 153 14.33 -7.74 17.92
CA LEU A 153 15.32 -7.45 18.95
C LEU A 153 16.07 -6.13 18.67
N GLY A 154 16.86 -5.65 19.64
CA GLY A 154 17.66 -4.42 19.53
C GLY A 154 17.58 -3.52 20.77
N VAL A 155 18.42 -2.48 20.85
CA VAL A 155 18.45 -1.51 21.96
C VAL A 155 19.17 -0.22 21.55
N SER A 156 18.80 0.92 22.17
CA SER A 156 19.39 2.25 21.95
C SER A 156 20.91 2.39 22.16
N ASN A 157 21.60 1.36 22.64
CA ASN A 157 23.04 1.35 22.94
C ASN A 157 23.78 0.06 22.52
N ASP A 158 23.14 -0.75 21.67
CA ASP A 158 23.59 -2.05 21.14
C ASP A 158 24.29 -3.04 22.14
N VAL A 159 24.94 -4.07 21.59
CA VAL A 159 25.99 -4.86 22.23
C VAL A 159 27.29 -4.04 22.26
N SER A 160 27.96 -4.03 23.41
CA SER A 160 29.21 -3.30 23.59
C SER A 160 30.39 -4.02 22.94
N PHE A 161 31.00 -3.44 21.90
CA PHE A 161 32.24 -3.95 21.30
C PHE A 161 33.46 -3.27 21.93
N MET A 162 34.40 -4.05 22.49
CA MET A 162 35.59 -3.55 23.21
C MET A 162 35.29 -2.48 24.28
N GLY A 163 34.10 -2.53 24.91
CA GLY A 163 33.66 -1.56 25.92
C GLY A 163 32.85 -0.37 25.39
N ASN A 164 32.75 -0.18 24.07
CA ASN A 164 31.98 0.90 23.45
C ASN A 164 30.68 0.40 22.79
N SER A 165 29.59 1.13 22.99
CA SER A 165 28.30 0.93 22.28
C SER A 165 28.45 1.23 20.79
N LEU A 166 27.89 0.40 19.90
CA LEU A 166 27.87 0.68 18.46
C LEU A 166 27.13 2.01 18.18
N TYR A 167 26.02 2.27 18.86
CA TYR A 167 25.21 3.48 18.66
C TYR A 167 25.60 4.66 19.56
N ASP A 168 26.79 4.66 20.19
CA ASP A 168 27.22 5.83 20.97
C ASP A 168 27.47 7.03 20.04
N GLY A 169 26.65 8.08 20.20
CA GLY A 169 26.52 9.20 19.27
C GLY A 169 27.65 10.24 19.32
N GLU A 170 28.61 10.11 20.24
CA GLU A 170 29.63 11.12 20.55
C GLU A 170 30.46 11.55 19.33
N GLU A 171 30.89 10.60 18.49
CA GLU A 171 31.68 10.88 17.28
C GLU A 171 30.87 11.62 16.21
N VAL A 172 29.57 11.35 16.10
CA VAL A 172 28.67 12.01 15.13
C VAL A 172 28.35 13.43 15.60
N ALA A 173 27.98 13.55 16.87
CA ALA A 173 27.66 14.83 17.51
C ALA A 173 28.84 15.80 17.46
N SER A 174 30.03 15.35 17.87
CA SER A 174 31.24 16.19 17.94
C SER A 174 31.82 16.59 16.58
N ARG A 175 31.71 15.74 15.54
CA ARG A 175 32.23 16.03 14.19
C ARG A 175 31.24 16.79 13.32
N GLY A 176 29.95 16.51 13.45
CA GLY A 176 28.89 17.19 12.71
C GLY A 176 28.40 18.49 13.35
N ASN A 177 28.76 18.73 14.62
CA ASN A 177 28.20 19.77 15.48
C ASN A 177 26.66 19.69 15.55
N VAL A 178 26.15 18.47 15.77
CA VAL A 178 24.72 18.14 15.84
C VAL A 178 24.37 17.49 17.17
N ILE A 179 23.11 17.54 17.58
CA ILE A 179 22.61 16.71 18.68
C ILE A 179 22.26 15.34 18.13
N VAL A 180 22.67 14.27 18.82
CA VAL A 180 22.27 12.89 18.51
C VAL A 180 21.36 12.38 19.61
N VAL A 181 20.28 11.71 19.22
CA VAL A 181 19.34 11.04 20.12
C VAL A 181 19.25 9.55 19.73
N THR A 182 19.34 8.63 20.69
CA THR A 182 19.01 7.21 20.46
C THR A 182 17.85 6.79 21.37
N ILE A 183 16.92 6.00 20.85
CA ILE A 183 15.66 5.64 21.55
C ILE A 183 15.50 4.13 21.69
N ASN A 184 14.82 3.70 22.76
CA ASN A 184 14.23 2.37 22.85
C ASN A 184 12.80 2.38 22.27
N TYR A 185 12.37 1.28 21.66
CA TYR A 185 10.99 1.05 21.21
C TYR A 185 10.64 -0.45 21.37
N ARG A 186 9.36 -0.80 21.54
CA ARG A 186 8.94 -2.21 21.70
C ARG A 186 9.17 -3.02 20.43
N VAL A 187 9.56 -4.27 20.61
CA VAL A 187 9.96 -5.21 19.56
C VAL A 187 9.30 -6.58 19.77
N GLY A 188 9.37 -7.44 18.75
CA GLY A 188 8.77 -8.78 18.74
C GLY A 188 7.27 -8.74 18.99
N THR A 189 6.76 -9.73 19.73
CA THR A 189 5.35 -9.82 20.13
C THR A 189 4.84 -8.52 20.74
N MET A 190 5.62 -7.91 21.64
CA MET A 190 5.22 -6.70 22.38
C MET A 190 5.20 -5.43 21.51
N GLY A 191 5.94 -5.42 20.39
CA GLY A 191 5.99 -4.30 19.46
C GLY A 191 4.97 -4.39 18.32
N PHE A 192 4.74 -5.59 17.78
CA PHE A 192 4.16 -5.75 16.44
C PHE A 192 3.03 -6.79 16.32
N LEU A 193 2.63 -7.46 17.40
CA LEU A 193 1.50 -8.41 17.33
C LEU A 193 0.19 -7.69 16.97
N SER A 194 -0.55 -8.22 15.99
CA SER A 194 -1.81 -7.64 15.52
C SER A 194 -2.85 -8.72 15.21
N THR A 195 -4.14 -8.40 15.40
CA THR A 195 -5.28 -9.17 14.89
C THR A 195 -5.72 -8.72 13.50
N GLY A 196 -5.16 -7.63 12.96
CA GLY A 196 -5.66 -6.95 11.76
C GLY A 196 -6.97 -6.19 11.98
N ASP A 197 -7.36 -5.95 13.24
CA ASP A 197 -8.58 -5.24 13.61
C ASP A 197 -8.42 -4.44 14.91
N ALA A 198 -9.45 -3.68 15.28
CA ALA A 198 -9.44 -2.77 16.42
C ALA A 198 -9.24 -3.44 17.81
N ARG A 199 -9.31 -4.77 17.93
CA ARG A 199 -9.07 -5.50 19.20
C ARG A 199 -7.58 -5.56 19.55
N GLY A 200 -6.74 -5.57 18.51
CA GLY A 200 -5.29 -5.59 18.59
C GLY A 200 -4.71 -5.03 17.29
N PRO A 201 -4.75 -3.69 17.07
CA PRO A 201 -4.35 -3.10 15.79
C PRO A 201 -2.87 -3.34 15.46
N GLY A 202 -2.00 -3.45 16.47
CA GLY A 202 -0.56 -3.62 16.28
C GLY A 202 0.19 -2.30 16.27
N ASN A 203 1.32 -2.28 15.55
CA ASN A 203 2.19 -1.10 15.37
C ASN A 203 2.67 -0.41 16.66
N TYR A 204 2.59 -1.06 17.83
CA TYR A 204 2.94 -0.46 19.12
C TYR A 204 4.39 0.06 19.16
N GLY A 205 5.33 -0.65 18.53
CA GLY A 205 6.72 -0.20 18.37
C GLY A 205 6.87 1.04 17.49
N LEU A 206 6.03 1.22 16.47
CA LEU A 206 5.99 2.47 15.68
C LEU A 206 5.34 3.61 16.46
N TRP A 207 4.33 3.31 17.30
CA TRP A 207 3.75 4.29 18.22
C TRP A 207 4.74 4.77 19.28
N ASP A 208 5.62 3.91 19.79
CA ASP A 208 6.70 4.28 20.70
C ASP A 208 7.71 5.22 20.04
N GLN A 209 8.09 4.94 18.79
CA GLN A 209 8.96 5.82 17.99
C GLN A 209 8.31 7.19 17.73
N HIS A 210 7.01 7.23 17.40
CA HIS A 210 6.25 8.47 17.26
C HIS A 210 6.22 9.27 18.57
N ALA A 211 5.98 8.61 19.71
CA ALA A 211 6.01 9.26 21.02
C ALA A 211 7.39 9.86 21.34
N ALA A 212 8.47 9.18 20.97
CA ALA A 212 9.84 9.69 21.11
C ALA A 212 10.15 10.86 20.17
N ILE A 213 9.74 10.81 18.89
CA ILE A 213 9.83 11.95 17.95
C ILE A 213 9.12 13.16 18.56
N ALA A 214 7.87 12.99 19.01
CA ALA A 214 7.05 14.06 19.56
C ALA A 214 7.64 14.62 20.88
N TRP A 215 8.24 13.77 21.73
CA TRP A 215 8.97 14.23 22.92
C TRP A 215 10.20 15.07 22.53
N VAL A 216 11.01 14.61 21.57
CA VAL A 216 12.19 15.36 21.11
C VAL A 216 11.76 16.71 20.53
N HIS A 217 10.73 16.74 19.68
CA HIS A 217 10.18 17.98 19.14
C HIS A 217 9.76 18.99 20.23
N ARG A 218 9.13 18.53 21.32
CA ARG A 218 8.73 19.41 22.43
C ARG A 218 9.89 19.86 23.33
N ASN A 219 10.91 19.01 23.54
CA ASN A 219 11.89 19.21 24.63
C ASN A 219 13.29 19.63 24.15
N ILE A 220 13.69 19.33 22.91
CA ILE A 220 15.11 19.41 22.51
C ILE A 220 15.68 20.84 22.49
N ARG A 221 14.81 21.87 22.42
CA ARG A 221 15.20 23.28 22.60
C ARG A 221 15.90 23.54 23.94
N ALA A 222 15.49 22.85 25.01
CA ALA A 222 16.13 22.96 26.32
C ALA A 222 17.54 22.32 26.38
N PHE A 223 17.85 21.42 25.45
CA PHE A 223 19.16 20.80 25.26
C PHE A 223 20.01 21.54 24.21
N GLY A 224 19.58 22.70 23.72
CA GLY A 224 20.29 23.47 22.68
C GLY A 224 19.99 23.05 21.25
N GLY A 225 19.00 22.19 21.01
CA GLY A 225 18.58 21.75 19.68
C GLY A 225 17.54 22.67 19.02
N ASP A 226 17.41 22.55 17.71
CA ASP A 226 16.31 23.12 16.93
C ASP A 226 15.26 22.03 16.65
N SER A 227 14.03 22.24 17.13
CA SER A 227 12.90 21.32 16.93
C SER A 227 12.40 21.31 15.48
N GLU A 228 12.55 22.41 14.75
CA GLU A 228 12.11 22.51 13.35
C GLU A 228 13.13 21.84 12.40
N ASN A 229 14.31 21.49 12.92
CA ASN A 229 15.45 20.96 12.17
C ASN A 229 15.79 19.50 12.56
N ILE A 230 14.78 18.74 12.98
CA ILE A 230 14.90 17.31 13.29
C ILE A 230 15.07 16.48 12.01
N THR A 231 15.97 15.51 12.07
CA THR A 231 16.24 14.48 11.07
C THR A 231 16.11 13.10 11.74
N ILE A 232 15.27 12.22 11.20
CA ILE A 232 15.22 10.82 11.65
C ILE A 232 16.14 9.95 10.78
N PHE A 233 16.87 9.01 11.37
CA PHE A 233 17.71 8.07 10.65
C PHE A 233 17.72 6.68 11.29
N GLY A 234 18.02 5.64 10.52
CA GLY A 234 17.98 4.27 11.01
C GLY A 234 18.55 3.28 10.01
N GLN A 235 18.82 2.05 10.48
CA GLN A 235 19.31 0.95 9.63
C GLN A 235 18.41 -0.28 9.74
N SER A 236 18.25 -1.07 8.68
CA SER A 236 17.44 -2.31 8.66
C SER A 236 15.98 -2.04 9.09
N ALA A 237 15.45 -2.76 10.07
CA ALA A 237 14.14 -2.49 10.68
C ALA A 237 13.99 -1.05 11.21
N GLY A 238 15.06 -0.41 11.67
CA GLY A 238 15.08 1.01 12.03
C GLY A 238 15.00 1.93 10.81
N SER A 239 15.47 1.50 9.64
CA SER A 239 15.33 2.22 8.37
C SER A 239 13.94 2.06 7.75
N ALA A 240 13.36 0.86 7.81
CA ALA A 240 11.96 0.66 7.50
C ALA A 240 11.08 1.48 8.46
N SER A 241 11.43 1.55 9.76
CA SER A 241 10.80 2.45 10.73
C SER A 241 10.90 3.91 10.31
N VAL A 242 12.06 4.42 9.91
CA VAL A 242 12.20 5.79 9.35
C VAL A 242 11.21 6.02 8.20
N SER A 243 11.15 5.08 7.26
CA SER A 243 10.23 5.13 6.13
C SER A 243 8.75 5.10 6.56
N PHE A 244 8.38 4.32 7.59
CA PHE A 244 7.02 4.33 8.16
C PHE A 244 6.69 5.64 8.87
N GLN A 245 7.60 6.19 9.69
CA GLN A 245 7.39 7.48 10.37
C GLN A 245 7.25 8.62 9.36
N MET A 246 8.01 8.60 8.25
CA MET A 246 7.91 9.57 7.14
C MET A 246 6.58 9.50 6.37
N LEU A 247 5.96 8.31 6.33
CA LEU A 247 4.71 8.07 5.58
C LEU A 247 3.45 8.21 6.46
N SER A 248 3.58 8.17 7.78
CA SER A 248 2.46 8.32 8.72
C SER A 248 1.97 9.77 8.82
N PRO A 249 0.65 10.03 8.72
CA PRO A 249 0.10 11.39 8.82
C PRO A 249 0.32 12.03 10.21
N TYR A 250 0.49 11.21 11.26
CA TYR A 250 0.72 11.66 12.63
C TYR A 250 2.02 12.44 12.84
N ASN A 251 2.98 12.34 11.92
CA ASN A 251 4.26 13.04 12.01
C ASN A 251 4.34 14.34 11.19
N LYS A 252 3.23 14.78 10.57
CA LYS A 252 3.20 16.00 9.74
C LYS A 252 3.71 17.22 10.53
N GLY A 253 4.92 17.68 10.18
CA GLY A 253 5.58 18.82 10.81
C GLY A 253 6.46 18.50 12.04
N LEU A 254 6.56 17.24 12.49
CA LEU A 254 7.38 16.88 13.68
C LEU A 254 8.87 16.69 13.37
N PHE A 255 9.24 16.54 12.10
CA PHE A 255 10.63 16.53 11.63
C PHE A 255 10.71 17.00 10.18
N ARG A 256 11.90 17.46 9.77
CA ARG A 256 12.13 18.01 8.42
C ARG A 256 12.75 17.00 7.46
N ARG A 257 13.44 15.96 7.95
CA ARG A 257 14.23 15.04 7.09
C ARG A 257 14.26 13.60 7.55
N ALA A 258 14.56 12.70 6.62
CA ALA A 258 14.70 11.27 6.84
C ALA A 258 15.96 10.69 6.14
N ILE A 259 16.61 9.70 6.76
CA ILE A 259 17.70 8.91 6.16
C ILE A 259 17.41 7.41 6.37
N SER A 260 17.15 6.70 5.27
CA SER A 260 16.91 5.25 5.28
C SER A 260 18.14 4.46 4.80
N GLN A 261 18.79 3.76 5.73
CA GLN A 261 19.92 2.88 5.46
C GLN A 261 19.46 1.41 5.39
N CYS A 262 19.56 0.77 4.22
CA CYS A 262 19.43 -0.68 4.08
C CYS A 262 18.03 -1.22 4.51
N GLY A 263 16.95 -0.58 4.05
CA GLY A 263 15.56 -1.02 4.26
C GLY A 263 14.53 0.11 4.19
N VAL A 264 13.32 -0.17 3.72
CA VAL A 264 12.22 0.81 3.60
C VAL A 264 10.86 0.18 3.89
N ALA A 265 9.80 0.97 4.05
CA ALA A 265 8.42 0.48 4.26
C ALA A 265 7.84 -0.32 3.06
N LEU A 266 8.59 -0.41 1.96
CA LEU A 266 8.29 -1.23 0.78
C LEU A 266 9.08 -2.55 0.72
N SER A 267 10.01 -2.77 1.66
CA SER A 267 10.76 -4.03 1.71
C SER A 267 9.82 -5.20 2.04
N PRO A 268 10.00 -6.39 1.44
CA PRO A 268 9.03 -7.49 1.55
C PRO A 268 8.87 -8.03 2.97
N TRP A 269 9.88 -7.85 3.84
CA TRP A 269 9.88 -8.19 5.27
C TRP A 269 9.33 -7.07 6.18
N ALA A 270 9.04 -5.88 5.64
CA ALA A 270 8.68 -4.71 6.44
C ALA A 270 7.18 -4.58 6.74
N LEU A 271 6.33 -5.41 6.11
CA LEU A 271 4.87 -5.33 6.24
C LEU A 271 4.22 -6.72 6.30
N GLN A 272 3.60 -7.05 7.43
CA GLN A 272 2.88 -8.31 7.64
C GLN A 272 1.53 -8.30 6.89
N LYS A 273 1.28 -9.35 6.11
CA LYS A 273 0.11 -9.51 5.22
C LYS A 273 -1.04 -10.32 5.83
N ASN A 274 -0.77 -11.16 6.83
CA ASN A 274 -1.77 -11.97 7.55
C ASN A 274 -1.47 -11.98 9.07
N PRO A 275 -1.67 -10.85 9.77
CA PRO A 275 -1.33 -10.73 11.19
C PRO A 275 -2.18 -11.65 12.08
N LEU A 276 -3.46 -11.85 11.75
CA LEU A 276 -4.36 -12.69 12.56
C LEU A 276 -3.88 -14.14 12.68
N ALA A 277 -3.37 -14.74 11.59
CA ALA A 277 -2.85 -16.11 11.63
C ALA A 277 -1.63 -16.24 12.54
N LEU A 278 -0.73 -15.25 12.54
CA LEU A 278 0.40 -15.19 13.46
C LEU A 278 -0.08 -15.05 14.92
N ALA A 279 -1.03 -14.16 15.19
CA ALA A 279 -1.60 -13.97 16.51
C ALA A 279 -2.30 -15.23 17.04
N GLN A 280 -3.02 -15.97 16.18
CA GLN A 280 -3.64 -17.24 16.55
C GLN A 280 -2.60 -18.33 16.86
N ARG A 281 -1.49 -18.44 16.11
CA ARG A 281 -0.40 -19.37 16.43
C ARG A 281 0.28 -19.02 17.77
N ILE A 282 0.57 -17.74 18.00
CA ILE A 282 1.17 -17.28 19.28
C ILE A 282 0.21 -17.55 20.44
N ALA A 283 -1.10 -17.28 20.27
CA ALA A 283 -2.12 -17.60 21.26
C ALA A 283 -2.17 -19.10 21.60
N GLN A 284 -2.16 -19.98 20.60
CA GLN A 284 -2.11 -21.44 20.81
C GLN A 284 -0.86 -21.87 21.61
N GLN A 285 0.32 -21.32 21.31
CA GLN A 285 1.55 -21.67 22.02
C GLN A 285 1.54 -21.26 23.50
N VAL A 286 0.83 -20.20 23.88
CA VAL A 286 0.71 -19.74 25.27
C VAL A 286 -0.60 -20.18 25.96
N GLY A 287 -1.40 -21.04 25.32
CA GLY A 287 -2.64 -21.58 25.89
C GLY A 287 -3.85 -20.62 25.87
N CYS A 288 -3.79 -19.54 25.09
CA CYS A 288 -4.90 -18.60 24.90
C CYS A 288 -5.89 -19.08 23.83
N PRO A 289 -7.18 -18.68 23.91
CA PRO A 289 -8.16 -18.97 22.87
C PRO A 289 -7.83 -18.24 21.57
N THR A 290 -8.26 -18.80 20.44
CA THR A 290 -8.12 -18.21 19.10
C THR A 290 -9.38 -17.50 18.59
N ASP A 291 -10.34 -17.29 19.49
CA ASP A 291 -11.62 -16.62 19.23
C ASP A 291 -11.56 -15.12 19.58
N GLU A 292 -12.71 -14.48 19.80
CA GLU A 292 -12.82 -13.06 20.12
C GLU A 292 -12.08 -12.64 21.41
N LYS A 293 -11.84 -13.58 22.34
CA LYS A 293 -11.15 -13.36 23.62
C LYS A 293 -9.63 -13.49 23.53
N LEU A 294 -9.08 -13.73 22.33
CA LEU A 294 -7.64 -13.85 22.08
C LEU A 294 -6.87 -12.69 22.73
N MET A 295 -7.22 -11.44 22.40
CA MET A 295 -6.47 -10.28 22.88
C MET A 295 -6.60 -10.05 24.39
N ASP A 296 -7.75 -10.35 24.99
CA ASP A 296 -7.94 -10.21 26.44
C ASP A 296 -7.10 -11.23 27.22
N CYS A 297 -6.95 -12.44 26.69
CA CYS A 297 -6.05 -13.45 27.24
C CYS A 297 -4.57 -13.02 27.11
N LEU A 298 -4.13 -12.62 25.90
CA LEU A 298 -2.74 -12.17 25.70
C LEU A 298 -2.39 -10.94 26.57
N LYS A 299 -3.35 -10.05 26.84
CA LYS A 299 -3.17 -8.91 27.76
C LYS A 299 -2.91 -9.29 29.22
N ILE A 300 -3.16 -10.54 29.64
CA ILE A 300 -2.86 -11.03 30.99
C ILE A 300 -1.74 -12.09 31.06
N THR A 301 -1.55 -12.92 30.03
CA THR A 301 -0.50 -13.97 29.94
C THR A 301 0.91 -13.50 30.30
N ASP A 302 1.78 -14.38 30.80
CA ASP A 302 3.18 -14.04 31.11
C ASP A 302 3.91 -13.37 29.91
N PRO A 303 4.49 -12.16 30.07
CA PRO A 303 5.18 -11.46 29.01
C PRO A 303 6.45 -12.19 28.51
N VAL A 304 7.10 -13.01 29.35
CA VAL A 304 8.25 -13.83 28.90
C VAL A 304 7.79 -14.93 27.93
N ALA A 305 6.76 -15.69 28.28
CA ALA A 305 6.15 -16.70 27.40
C ALA A 305 5.68 -16.10 26.06
N LEU A 306 5.03 -14.93 26.08
CA LEU A 306 4.60 -14.21 24.87
C LEU A 306 5.76 -13.85 23.94
N THR A 307 6.88 -13.39 24.51
CA THR A 307 8.08 -13.03 23.73
C THR A 307 8.82 -14.27 23.22
N VAL A 308 8.82 -15.40 23.96
CA VAL A 308 9.39 -16.68 23.48
C VAL A 308 8.54 -17.33 22.39
N ALA A 309 7.20 -17.18 22.44
CA ALA A 309 6.29 -17.68 21.41
C ALA A 309 6.43 -16.92 20.07
N GLY A 310 6.81 -15.64 20.12
CA GLY A 310 7.10 -14.82 18.94
C GLY A 310 8.53 -14.91 18.39
N LYS A 311 9.28 -15.98 18.70
CA LYS A 311 10.64 -16.16 18.18
C LYS A 311 10.66 -16.65 16.74
N LEU A 312 11.80 -16.53 16.04
CA LEU A 312 11.95 -17.09 14.70
C LEU A 312 11.91 -18.62 14.76
N ALA A 313 11.21 -19.26 13.81
CA ALA A 313 11.18 -20.70 13.68
C ALA A 313 12.48 -21.23 13.04
N LEU A 314 13.61 -21.11 13.73
CA LEU A 314 14.94 -21.49 13.21
C LEU A 314 15.06 -22.96 12.75
N GLY A 315 14.16 -23.84 13.19
CA GLY A 315 14.07 -25.22 12.71
C GLY A 315 13.45 -25.38 11.31
N GLU A 316 12.82 -24.33 10.77
CA GLU A 316 12.22 -24.29 9.43
C GLU A 316 13.18 -23.73 8.37
N ILE A 317 14.41 -23.34 8.74
CA ILE A 317 15.44 -22.85 7.80
C ILE A 317 15.75 -23.96 6.78
N GLY A 318 15.51 -23.65 5.50
CA GLY A 318 15.61 -24.60 4.39
C GLY A 318 14.27 -25.14 3.88
N ASN A 319 13.16 -24.97 4.61
CA ASN A 319 11.81 -25.26 4.12
C ASN A 319 11.24 -24.11 3.26
N GLY A 320 11.80 -22.92 3.42
CA GLY A 320 11.51 -21.70 2.67
C GLY A 320 12.62 -20.67 2.88
N PRO A 321 12.54 -19.48 2.26
CA PRO A 321 13.52 -18.42 2.43
C PRO A 321 13.35 -17.72 3.79
N VAL A 322 14.45 -17.34 4.43
CA VAL A 322 14.49 -16.79 5.80
C VAL A 322 13.62 -15.53 5.98
N VAL A 323 13.38 -14.79 4.89
CA VAL A 323 12.47 -13.64 4.85
C VAL A 323 11.05 -13.98 5.32
N ASP A 324 10.58 -15.21 5.10
CA ASP A 324 9.25 -15.69 5.54
C ASP A 324 9.12 -15.73 7.06
N LEU A 325 10.23 -15.92 7.77
CA LEU A 325 10.25 -16.07 9.23
C LEU A 325 10.14 -14.70 9.94
N LEU A 326 10.27 -13.59 9.20
CA LEU A 326 10.25 -12.22 9.72
C LEU A 326 8.81 -11.70 9.91
N GLU A 327 7.96 -12.53 10.52
CA GLU A 327 6.51 -12.33 10.57
C GLU A 327 6.05 -11.21 11.53
N LEU A 328 6.86 -10.84 12.52
CA LEU A 328 6.55 -9.78 13.50
C LEU A 328 7.00 -8.40 12.99
N SER A 329 6.38 -7.97 11.89
CA SER A 329 6.60 -6.67 11.24
C SER A 329 5.34 -5.78 11.31
N PRO A 330 5.45 -4.46 11.04
CA PRO A 330 4.32 -3.54 10.95
C PRO A 330 3.16 -4.00 10.06
N VAL A 331 1.99 -3.42 10.27
CA VAL A 331 0.76 -3.68 9.49
C VAL A 331 0.13 -2.39 8.97
N VAL A 332 -0.72 -2.50 7.95
CA VAL A 332 -1.70 -1.44 7.63
C VAL A 332 -2.82 -1.54 8.66
N ASP A 333 -2.93 -0.54 9.54
CA ASP A 333 -3.87 -0.54 10.68
C ASP A 333 -5.09 0.39 10.46
N GLY A 334 -5.10 1.18 9.39
CA GLY A 334 -6.15 2.17 9.12
C GLY A 334 -6.01 3.46 9.93
N ASP A 335 -4.91 3.62 10.69
CA ASP A 335 -4.72 4.69 11.68
C ASP A 335 -3.31 5.29 11.58
N LEU A 336 -2.28 4.64 12.15
CA LEU A 336 -0.90 5.11 12.04
C LEU A 336 -0.38 4.93 10.61
N ILE A 337 -0.68 3.78 10.01
CA ILE A 337 -0.39 3.39 8.64
C ILE A 337 -1.74 3.15 7.95
N PRO A 338 -2.40 4.22 7.44
CA PRO A 338 -3.79 4.15 7.01
C PRO A 338 -4.01 3.40 5.69
N GLU A 339 -2.96 3.23 4.87
CA GLU A 339 -3.02 2.45 3.63
C GLU A 339 -1.66 1.82 3.30
N HIS A 340 -1.58 1.05 2.21
CA HIS A 340 -0.32 0.46 1.76
C HIS A 340 0.76 1.53 1.51
N PRO A 341 2.00 1.41 2.06
CA PRO A 341 2.99 2.49 2.08
C PRO A 341 3.32 3.15 0.74
N SER A 342 3.21 2.43 -0.38
CA SER A 342 3.45 2.98 -1.73
C SER A 342 2.49 4.10 -2.14
N LYS A 343 1.33 4.23 -1.49
CA LYS A 343 0.35 5.31 -1.73
C LYS A 343 0.54 6.52 -0.81
N LEU A 344 1.29 6.37 0.28
CA LEU A 344 1.42 7.36 1.36
C LEU A 344 2.52 8.42 1.13
N PHE A 345 3.29 8.32 0.04
CA PHE A 345 4.42 9.25 -0.24
C PHE A 345 4.02 10.72 -0.43
N HIS A 346 2.72 11.03 -0.54
CA HIS A 346 2.20 12.39 -0.47
C HIS A 346 2.44 13.05 0.90
N ASN A 347 2.51 12.29 1.99
CA ASN A 347 2.85 12.80 3.33
C ASN A 347 4.34 13.21 3.44
N ALA A 348 5.20 12.65 2.60
CA ALA A 348 6.64 12.92 2.56
C ALA A 348 7.02 14.14 1.69
N ALA A 349 6.05 14.81 1.05
CA ALA A 349 6.30 15.80 0.00
C ALA A 349 7.24 16.96 0.38
N ASP A 350 7.35 17.28 1.67
CA ASP A 350 8.16 18.38 2.21
C ASP A 350 9.22 17.91 3.21
N ILE A 351 9.54 16.61 3.22
CA ILE A 351 10.58 15.99 4.06
C ILE A 351 11.80 15.67 3.17
N ASP A 352 12.97 16.27 3.40
CA ASP A 352 14.16 15.88 2.61
C ASP A 352 14.52 14.42 2.91
N TYR A 353 14.88 13.62 1.90
CA TYR A 353 15.10 12.18 2.05
C TYR A 353 16.41 11.69 1.42
N ILE A 354 17.21 10.96 2.20
CA ILE A 354 18.28 10.08 1.70
C ILE A 354 17.80 8.63 1.83
N ALA A 355 18.02 7.80 0.81
CA ALA A 355 17.97 6.35 0.98
C ALA A 355 19.07 5.62 0.21
N GLY A 356 19.46 4.45 0.68
CA GLY A 356 20.47 3.62 0.03
C GLY A 356 20.63 2.24 0.67
N THR A 357 21.51 1.44 0.10
CA THR A 357 21.79 0.06 0.53
C THR A 357 23.29 -0.21 0.59
N ASN A 358 23.66 -1.31 1.21
CA ASN A 358 25.03 -1.84 1.10
C ASN A 358 25.18 -2.64 -0.22
N SER A 359 26.42 -2.85 -0.69
CA SER A 359 26.67 -3.49 -1.99
C SER A 359 26.41 -4.99 -2.04
N MET A 360 26.34 -5.64 -0.88
CA MET A 360 25.97 -7.04 -0.67
C MET A 360 25.00 -7.16 0.51
N ASP A 361 24.03 -6.24 0.60
CA ASP A 361 23.06 -6.09 1.70
C ASP A 361 22.25 -7.38 2.00
N GLY A 362 22.08 -8.25 1.00
CA GLY A 362 21.44 -9.55 1.13
C GLY A 362 22.34 -10.69 1.61
N HIS A 363 23.67 -10.51 1.75
CA HIS A 363 24.59 -11.61 2.05
C HIS A 363 24.30 -12.31 3.38
N LEU A 364 24.00 -11.56 4.44
CA LEU A 364 23.57 -12.11 5.73
C LEU A 364 22.40 -13.12 5.59
N PHE A 365 21.44 -12.84 4.71
CA PHE A 365 20.23 -13.63 4.51
C PHE A 365 20.50 -14.82 3.56
N ALA A 366 21.18 -14.57 2.45
CA ALA A 366 21.67 -15.59 1.52
C ALA A 366 22.63 -16.59 2.18
N GLY A 367 23.34 -16.17 3.23
CA GLY A 367 24.19 -17.02 4.06
C GLY A 367 23.41 -18.01 4.94
N MET A 368 22.13 -17.75 5.21
CA MET A 368 21.21 -18.66 5.91
C MET A 368 20.44 -19.55 4.93
N ASP A 369 19.96 -18.99 3.81
CA ASP A 369 19.16 -19.73 2.81
C ASP A 369 20.03 -20.63 1.91
N VAL A 370 21.26 -20.21 1.59
CA VAL A 370 22.23 -20.97 0.80
C VAL A 370 23.60 -21.01 1.51
N PRO A 371 23.76 -21.77 2.63
CA PRO A 371 24.97 -21.74 3.46
C PRO A 371 26.29 -22.14 2.76
N SER A 372 26.23 -22.70 1.54
CA SER A 372 27.40 -22.96 0.71
C SER A 372 28.09 -21.68 0.21
N ILE A 373 27.44 -20.50 0.19
CA ILE A 373 28.11 -19.27 -0.25
C ILE A 373 29.29 -18.91 0.66
N ASN A 374 29.10 -19.02 1.98
CA ASN A 374 30.13 -18.77 3.00
C ASN A 374 31.18 -19.88 3.10
N GLN A 375 30.87 -21.09 2.60
CA GLN A 375 31.76 -22.25 2.71
C GLN A 375 32.71 -22.30 1.50
N LYS A 376 33.92 -21.72 1.66
CA LYS A 376 34.94 -21.59 0.59
C LYS A 376 35.15 -22.84 -0.27
N TYR A 377 35.17 -24.02 0.35
CA TYR A 377 35.44 -25.30 -0.33
C TYR A 377 34.18 -26.09 -0.73
N LYS A 378 32.98 -25.63 -0.38
CA LYS A 378 31.73 -26.27 -0.80
C LYS A 378 31.19 -25.57 -2.05
N PRO A 379 30.87 -26.29 -3.13
CA PRO A 379 30.21 -25.70 -4.29
C PRO A 379 28.77 -25.28 -3.94
N THR A 380 28.29 -24.24 -4.63
CA THR A 380 26.87 -23.91 -4.79
C THR A 380 26.46 -24.28 -6.20
N TYR A 381 25.26 -24.83 -6.37
CA TYR A 381 24.77 -25.29 -7.68
C TYR A 381 23.65 -24.37 -8.21
N PRO A 382 23.42 -24.32 -9.53
CA PRO A 382 22.31 -23.56 -10.12
C PRO A 382 20.93 -23.97 -9.57
N GLU A 383 20.75 -25.22 -9.14
CA GLU A 383 19.51 -25.69 -8.50
C GLU A 383 19.29 -25.12 -7.09
N ASP A 384 20.35 -24.70 -6.38
CA ASP A 384 20.20 -23.99 -5.11
C ASP A 384 19.65 -22.58 -5.35
N ILE A 385 20.08 -21.92 -6.43
CA ILE A 385 19.51 -20.64 -6.88
C ILE A 385 18.03 -20.80 -7.26
N LYS A 386 17.68 -21.86 -8.01
CA LYS A 386 16.26 -22.12 -8.34
C LYS A 386 15.42 -22.43 -7.11
N ARG A 387 15.97 -23.12 -6.10
CA ARG A 387 15.26 -23.37 -4.82
C ARG A 387 14.98 -22.06 -4.08
N LEU A 388 15.97 -21.17 -3.96
CA LEU A 388 15.79 -19.83 -3.39
C LEU A 388 14.72 -19.04 -4.15
N LEU A 389 14.82 -18.99 -5.48
CA LEU A 389 13.83 -18.31 -6.32
C LEU A 389 12.43 -18.91 -6.23
N ALA A 390 12.28 -20.24 -6.06
CA ALA A 390 10.97 -20.87 -5.81
C ALA A 390 10.34 -20.39 -4.50
N GLY A 391 11.14 -20.12 -3.47
CA GLY A 391 10.70 -19.43 -2.26
C GLY A 391 10.29 -17.98 -2.54
N LEU A 392 11.19 -17.17 -3.09
CA LEU A 392 11.00 -15.72 -3.28
C LEU A 392 9.89 -15.37 -4.30
N THR A 393 9.57 -16.28 -5.23
CA THR A 393 8.64 -16.01 -6.37
C THR A 393 7.38 -16.88 -6.41
N ARG A 394 7.04 -17.53 -5.28
CA ARG A 394 6.00 -18.57 -5.20
C ARG A 394 4.64 -18.18 -5.78
N ASP A 395 4.26 -16.90 -5.73
CA ASP A 395 2.97 -16.41 -6.23
C ASP A 395 2.81 -16.53 -7.76
N LYS A 396 3.93 -16.60 -8.50
CA LYS A 396 3.99 -16.82 -9.96
C LYS A 396 4.42 -18.25 -10.34
N GLY A 397 4.71 -19.11 -9.36
CA GLY A 397 5.12 -20.50 -9.58
C GLY A 397 6.37 -20.65 -10.47
N GLU A 398 6.45 -21.74 -11.22
CA GLU A 398 7.60 -22.06 -12.09
C GLU A 398 7.90 -20.98 -13.15
N LEU A 399 6.91 -20.18 -13.57
CA LEU A 399 7.14 -19.05 -14.48
C LEU A 399 7.96 -17.95 -13.80
N GLY A 400 7.67 -17.65 -12.52
CA GLY A 400 8.46 -16.76 -11.69
C GLY A 400 9.90 -17.25 -11.53
N VAL A 401 10.07 -18.53 -11.19
CA VAL A 401 11.39 -19.16 -11.01
C VAL A 401 12.21 -19.12 -12.28
N ASN A 402 11.68 -19.62 -13.40
CA ASN A 402 12.42 -19.74 -14.66
C ASN A 402 12.76 -18.37 -15.25
N HIS A 403 11.84 -17.40 -15.20
CA HIS A 403 12.11 -16.05 -15.68
C HIS A 403 13.09 -15.30 -14.78
N SER A 404 13.00 -15.46 -13.45
CA SER A 404 13.97 -14.85 -12.52
C SER A 404 15.35 -15.46 -12.72
N PHE A 405 15.45 -16.80 -12.74
CA PHE A 405 16.71 -17.51 -12.95
C PHE A 405 17.37 -17.08 -14.25
N SER A 406 16.63 -17.05 -15.37
CA SER A 406 17.14 -16.54 -16.64
C SER A 406 17.60 -15.08 -16.54
N THR A 407 16.86 -14.23 -15.83
CA THR A 407 17.21 -12.80 -15.67
C THR A 407 18.46 -12.59 -14.82
N TYR A 408 18.83 -13.51 -13.92
CA TYR A 408 20.07 -13.42 -13.16
C TYR A 408 21.25 -14.13 -13.83
N THR A 409 21.01 -15.21 -14.60
CA THR A 409 22.09 -15.99 -15.25
C THR A 409 22.41 -15.59 -16.70
N GLN A 410 21.64 -14.69 -17.32
CA GLN A 410 21.82 -14.27 -18.74
C GLN A 410 23.23 -13.77 -19.15
N ASN A 411 24.04 -13.31 -18.19
CA ASN A 411 25.37 -12.77 -18.40
C ASN A 411 26.47 -13.78 -18.03
N TRP A 412 26.11 -14.97 -17.54
CA TRP A 412 27.08 -16.01 -17.21
C TRP A 412 27.77 -16.51 -18.49
N VAL A 413 29.09 -16.73 -18.42
CA VAL A 413 29.81 -17.53 -19.42
C VAL A 413 29.36 -18.99 -19.33
N PRO A 414 29.57 -19.81 -20.37
CA PRO A 414 29.50 -21.27 -20.24
C PRO A 414 30.42 -21.74 -19.09
N ASP A 415 29.89 -22.58 -18.21
CA ASP A 415 30.55 -23.07 -17.00
C ASP A 415 31.14 -21.94 -16.10
N PRO A 416 30.28 -21.09 -15.50
CA PRO A 416 30.71 -19.97 -14.68
C PRO A 416 31.36 -20.46 -13.38
N ASP A 417 32.31 -19.67 -12.86
CA ASP A 417 33.03 -20.01 -11.65
C ASP A 417 32.17 -19.91 -10.38
N GLN A 418 32.68 -20.50 -9.31
CA GLN A 418 32.01 -20.56 -8.00
C GLN A 418 31.94 -19.21 -7.29
N GLU A 419 32.68 -18.18 -7.70
CA GLU A 419 32.56 -16.83 -7.17
C GLU A 419 31.34 -16.15 -7.80
N THR A 420 31.24 -16.18 -9.13
CA THR A 420 30.10 -15.72 -9.93
C THR A 420 28.78 -16.35 -9.47
N ILE A 421 28.75 -17.68 -9.27
CA ILE A 421 27.54 -18.39 -8.81
C ILE A 421 27.12 -17.91 -7.42
N LYS A 422 28.07 -17.72 -6.48
CA LYS A 422 27.79 -17.33 -5.09
C LYS A 422 27.40 -15.85 -4.98
N GLN A 423 28.06 -14.98 -5.73
CA GLN A 423 27.67 -13.57 -5.89
C GLN A 423 26.26 -13.46 -6.47
N THR A 424 25.87 -14.32 -7.42
CA THR A 424 24.51 -14.31 -8.00
C THR A 424 23.41 -14.58 -6.95
N VAL A 425 23.68 -15.42 -5.93
CA VAL A 425 22.75 -15.61 -4.78
C VAL A 425 22.60 -14.31 -3.98
N VAL A 426 23.73 -13.69 -3.62
CA VAL A 426 23.78 -12.44 -2.84
C VAL A 426 23.10 -11.30 -3.60
N ASP A 427 23.29 -11.23 -4.91
CA ASP A 427 22.66 -10.27 -5.82
C ASP A 427 21.12 -10.37 -5.80
N ILE A 428 20.58 -11.60 -5.86
CA ILE A 428 19.13 -11.86 -5.86
C ILE A 428 18.49 -11.32 -4.58
N GLU A 429 19.07 -11.62 -3.42
CA GLU A 429 18.52 -11.17 -2.13
C GLU A 429 18.80 -9.70 -1.85
N THR A 430 19.95 -9.17 -2.27
CA THR A 430 20.24 -7.73 -2.20
C THR A 430 19.23 -6.93 -3.03
N ASP A 431 18.90 -7.39 -4.24
CA ASP A 431 17.86 -6.79 -5.07
C ASP A 431 16.47 -6.91 -4.43
N TYR A 432 16.05 -8.12 -4.06
CA TYR A 432 14.67 -8.42 -3.61
C TYR A 432 14.34 -7.81 -2.22
N LEU A 433 15.25 -7.92 -1.25
CA LEU A 433 15.00 -7.52 0.14
C LEU A 433 15.21 -6.01 0.38
N PHE A 434 16.15 -5.40 -0.34
CA PHE A 434 16.67 -4.06 -0.01
C PHE A 434 16.69 -3.10 -1.20
N LEU A 435 17.41 -3.42 -2.28
CA LEU A 435 17.72 -2.43 -3.32
C LEU A 435 16.52 -2.07 -4.18
N VAL A 436 15.75 -3.05 -4.69
CA VAL A 436 14.56 -2.76 -5.49
C VAL A 436 13.52 -1.99 -4.67
N PRO A 437 13.14 -2.42 -3.44
CA PRO A 437 12.31 -1.61 -2.55
C PRO A 437 12.83 -0.18 -2.35
N THR A 438 14.13 -0.02 -2.11
CA THR A 438 14.75 1.29 -1.84
C THR A 438 14.73 2.19 -3.07
N GLN A 439 15.05 1.67 -4.26
CA GLN A 439 14.92 2.41 -5.51
C GLN A 439 13.46 2.77 -5.80
N THR A 440 12.50 1.85 -5.57
CA THR A 440 11.06 2.16 -5.69
C THR A 440 10.63 3.28 -4.73
N ALA A 441 11.10 3.27 -3.48
CA ALA A 441 10.84 4.35 -2.52
C ALA A 441 11.45 5.68 -2.97
N LEU A 442 12.65 5.68 -3.55
CA LEU A 442 13.29 6.88 -4.11
C LEU A 442 12.51 7.46 -5.30
N TYR A 443 11.98 6.62 -6.21
CA TYR A 443 11.10 7.09 -7.28
C TYR A 443 9.78 7.66 -6.77
N LEU A 444 9.13 7.00 -5.80
CA LEU A 444 7.87 7.46 -5.22
C LEU A 444 8.07 8.76 -4.43
N HIS A 445 9.17 8.90 -3.69
CA HIS A 445 9.53 10.15 -3.03
C HIS A 445 9.78 11.27 -4.05
N ALA A 446 10.69 11.07 -5.01
CA ALA A 446 11.04 12.09 -6.00
C ALA A 446 9.90 12.47 -6.96
N SER A 447 8.80 11.70 -7.02
CA SER A 447 7.59 12.01 -7.80
C SER A 447 6.45 12.63 -6.97
N ASN A 448 6.55 12.64 -5.64
CA ASN A 448 5.58 13.30 -4.74
C ASN A 448 6.18 14.54 -4.03
N ALA A 449 7.50 14.76 -4.11
CA ALA A 449 8.20 15.90 -3.55
C ALA A 449 7.67 17.26 -4.08
N LYS A 450 7.31 18.16 -3.14
CA LYS A 450 6.97 19.58 -3.36
C LYS A 450 8.19 20.46 -3.10
N SER A 451 8.64 20.56 -1.84
CA SER A 451 9.88 21.26 -1.46
C SER A 451 11.05 20.33 -1.10
N ALA A 452 10.79 19.04 -0.93
CA ALA A 452 11.79 18.05 -0.51
C ALA A 452 12.85 17.75 -1.59
N LYS A 453 14.10 17.51 -1.15
CA LYS A 453 15.15 16.90 -1.99
C LYS A 453 15.22 15.38 -1.75
N THR A 454 15.63 14.65 -2.78
CA THR A 454 15.84 13.19 -2.73
C THR A 454 17.30 12.87 -3.03
N TYR A 455 17.91 11.89 -2.37
CA TYR A 455 19.28 11.44 -2.64
C TYR A 455 19.41 9.92 -2.54
N SER A 456 20.14 9.31 -3.47
CA SER A 456 20.41 7.87 -3.53
C SER A 456 21.88 7.58 -3.24
N TYR A 457 22.21 6.51 -2.50
CA TYR A 457 23.57 6.00 -2.36
C TYR A 457 23.65 4.47 -2.45
N ILE A 458 24.86 3.97 -2.71
CA ILE A 458 25.26 2.59 -2.39
C ILE A 458 26.55 2.63 -1.57
N PHE A 459 26.60 1.89 -0.46
CA PHE A 459 27.79 1.77 0.37
C PHE A 459 28.57 0.52 -0.04
N ASN A 460 29.84 0.70 -0.39
CA ASN A 460 30.66 -0.32 -1.05
C ASN A 460 32.05 -0.46 -0.42
N MET A 461 32.13 -0.38 0.91
CA MET A 461 33.38 -0.70 1.63
C MET A 461 33.43 -2.21 1.94
N PRO A 462 34.43 -2.97 1.45
CA PRO A 462 34.51 -4.40 1.71
C PRO A 462 34.56 -4.74 3.20
N THR A 463 33.77 -5.74 3.60
CA THR A 463 33.69 -6.21 4.99
C THR A 463 35.05 -6.66 5.53
N ARG A 464 35.19 -6.57 6.85
CA ARG A 464 36.39 -6.98 7.60
C ARG A 464 36.15 -8.19 8.50
N ILE A 465 34.96 -8.79 8.46
CA ILE A 465 34.59 -9.93 9.30
C ILE A 465 35.44 -11.16 8.91
N PRO A 466 36.28 -11.71 9.81
CA PRO A 466 37.16 -12.83 9.46
C PRO A 466 36.38 -14.11 9.16
N GLY A 467 36.79 -14.81 8.10
CA GLY A 467 36.20 -16.09 7.69
C GLY A 467 35.28 -16.00 6.47
N PHE A 468 34.76 -14.81 6.15
CA PHE A 468 34.00 -14.57 4.93
C PHE A 468 34.87 -14.64 3.65
N PRO A 469 34.27 -14.88 2.47
CA PRO A 469 35.01 -14.95 1.20
C PRO A 469 35.71 -13.64 0.82
N SER A 470 36.84 -13.76 0.10
CA SER A 470 37.66 -12.60 -0.32
C SER A 470 37.00 -11.67 -1.34
N TRP A 471 35.87 -12.08 -1.92
CA TRP A 471 35.08 -11.30 -2.86
C TRP A 471 33.97 -10.46 -2.23
N MET A 472 33.82 -10.52 -0.90
CA MET A 472 32.76 -9.81 -0.19
C MET A 472 32.89 -8.29 -0.26
N GLY A 473 31.79 -7.64 -0.68
CA GLY A 473 31.56 -6.21 -0.56
C GLY A 473 31.10 -5.80 0.85
N ALA A 474 30.20 -4.83 0.93
CA ALA A 474 29.59 -4.42 2.20
C ALA A 474 28.37 -5.30 2.50
N ASP A 475 28.41 -6.05 3.60
CA ASP A 475 27.29 -6.87 4.11
C ASP A 475 26.24 -6.00 4.84
N HIS A 476 25.12 -6.58 5.24
CA HIS A 476 24.08 -5.92 6.01
C HIS A 476 24.64 -5.27 7.29
N ALA A 477 24.26 -4.01 7.54
CA ALA A 477 24.71 -3.19 8.67
C ALA A 477 26.23 -2.85 8.75
N GLU A 478 27.04 -3.25 7.76
CA GLU A 478 28.48 -2.88 7.71
C GLU A 478 28.67 -1.34 7.71
N ASP A 479 27.74 -0.59 7.12
CA ASP A 479 27.69 0.88 7.08
C ASP A 479 27.59 1.55 8.46
N VAL A 480 26.92 0.90 9.42
CA VAL A 480 26.58 1.50 10.73
C VAL A 480 27.82 1.91 11.52
N GLN A 481 28.89 1.10 11.48
CA GLN A 481 30.14 1.39 12.19
C GLN A 481 30.85 2.65 11.65
N TYR A 482 30.64 3.00 10.38
CA TYR A 482 31.21 4.17 9.72
C TYR A 482 30.38 5.42 10.00
N VAL A 483 29.05 5.30 9.99
CA VAL A 483 28.14 6.37 10.43
C VAL A 483 28.40 6.72 11.91
N PHE A 484 28.53 5.74 12.81
CA PHE A 484 28.78 5.96 14.24
C PHE A 484 30.27 6.11 14.64
N GLY A 485 31.15 6.43 13.70
CA GLY A 485 32.53 6.86 14.00
C GLY A 485 33.45 5.82 14.65
N LYS A 486 33.17 4.52 14.54
CA LYS A 486 34.00 3.47 15.17
C LYS A 486 35.44 3.39 14.64
N PRO A 487 35.72 3.72 13.38
CA PRO A 487 37.09 3.95 12.91
C PRO A 487 37.89 5.01 13.68
N PHE A 488 37.22 5.98 14.32
CA PHE A 488 37.87 7.00 15.16
C PHE A 488 37.96 6.59 16.63
N SER A 489 36.87 6.07 17.20
CA SER A 489 36.78 5.70 18.63
C SER A 489 37.41 4.35 18.99
N THR A 490 37.75 3.51 18.00
CA THR A 490 38.53 2.26 18.18
C THR A 490 39.69 2.15 17.18
N PRO A 491 40.61 3.14 17.13
CA PRO A 491 41.49 3.37 15.98
C PRO A 491 42.58 2.28 15.80
N LEU A 492 42.81 1.45 16.81
CA LEU A 492 43.77 0.34 16.78
C LEU A 492 43.37 -0.79 15.82
N ILE A 493 42.07 -1.03 15.62
CA ILE A 493 41.60 -2.06 14.69
C ILE A 493 41.36 -1.53 13.27
N TYR A 494 41.20 -0.22 13.09
CA TYR A 494 40.84 0.41 11.81
C TYR A 494 42.01 1.14 11.13
N LEU A 495 42.44 0.62 9.97
CA LEU A 495 43.40 1.29 9.07
C LEU A 495 42.87 2.67 8.61
N PRO A 496 43.73 3.64 8.24
CA PRO A 496 43.33 5.00 7.85
C PRO A 496 42.16 5.07 6.86
N ARG A 497 42.17 4.24 5.81
CA ARG A 497 41.10 4.17 4.79
C ARG A 497 39.67 4.04 5.35
N HIS A 498 39.50 3.45 6.53
CA HIS A 498 38.19 3.29 7.17
C HIS A 498 37.77 4.55 7.95
N ARG A 499 38.75 5.30 8.48
CA ARG A 499 38.54 6.64 9.06
C ARG A 499 38.19 7.65 7.97
N ASP A 500 38.78 7.53 6.79
CA ASP A 500 38.44 8.37 5.64
C ASP A 500 36.96 8.16 5.26
N VAL A 501 36.51 6.91 5.03
CA VAL A 501 35.09 6.55 4.79
C VAL A 501 34.17 7.08 5.89
N SER A 502 34.49 6.84 7.16
CA SER A 502 33.68 7.28 8.29
C SER A 502 33.59 8.80 8.38
N GLY A 503 34.69 9.51 8.12
CA GLY A 503 34.69 10.98 8.02
C GLY A 503 33.79 11.48 6.89
N PHE A 504 33.81 10.82 5.73
CA PHE A 504 32.93 11.18 4.60
C PHE A 504 31.45 10.93 4.91
N MET A 505 31.10 9.77 5.49
CA MET A 505 29.71 9.48 5.86
C MET A 505 29.18 10.44 6.91
N ILE A 506 29.93 10.69 7.99
CA ILE A 506 29.54 11.66 9.03
C ILE A 506 29.40 13.06 8.43
N ALA A 507 30.31 13.48 7.53
CA ALA A 507 30.19 14.77 6.83
C ALA A 507 28.89 14.88 6.03
N TYR A 508 28.58 13.91 5.16
CA TYR A 508 27.37 13.92 4.35
C TYR A 508 26.09 13.87 5.20
N TRP A 509 26.02 12.97 6.19
CA TRP A 509 24.84 12.79 7.07
C TRP A 509 24.56 14.05 7.89
N THR A 510 25.58 14.69 8.46
CA THR A 510 25.41 15.83 9.37
C THR A 510 25.25 17.17 8.62
N ASN A 511 25.83 17.32 7.43
CA ASN A 511 25.49 18.40 6.50
C ASN A 511 24.02 18.30 6.06
N PHE A 512 23.59 17.12 5.65
CA PHE A 512 22.18 16.89 5.27
C PHE A 512 21.24 17.16 6.44
N ALA A 513 21.55 16.66 7.63
CA ALA A 513 20.75 16.91 8.83
C ALA A 513 20.66 18.40 9.21
N ARG A 514 21.58 19.24 8.72
CA ARG A 514 21.59 20.70 8.93
C ARG A 514 20.83 21.49 7.86
N THR A 515 20.90 21.08 6.59
CA THR A 515 20.48 21.93 5.44
C THR A 515 19.58 21.25 4.40
N GLY A 516 19.38 19.93 4.49
CA GLY A 516 18.73 19.14 3.44
C GLY A 516 19.57 19.00 2.18
N ASP A 517 20.87 19.28 2.25
CA ASP A 517 21.81 19.13 1.15
C ASP A 517 23.11 18.53 1.73
N PRO A 518 23.46 17.26 1.40
CA PRO A 518 24.60 16.59 2.01
C PRO A 518 25.94 17.28 1.69
N ASN A 519 25.95 18.19 0.71
CA ASN A 519 27.10 18.98 0.31
C ASN A 519 27.29 20.29 1.11
N LYS A 520 26.32 20.68 1.95
CA LYS A 520 26.30 21.99 2.61
C LYS A 520 26.12 21.85 4.12
N GLY A 521 27.09 22.36 4.86
CA GLY A 521 27.09 22.41 6.32
C GLY A 521 28.48 22.76 6.83
N GLU A 522 28.81 22.33 8.04
CA GLU A 522 30.12 22.62 8.66
C GLU A 522 31.23 21.69 8.15
N SER A 523 30.88 20.49 7.65
CA SER A 523 31.86 19.52 7.15
C SER A 523 32.12 19.65 5.65
N LYS A 524 33.39 19.57 5.24
CA LYS A 524 33.77 19.45 3.82
C LYS A 524 33.53 18.02 3.34
N VAL A 525 33.01 17.90 2.12
CA VAL A 525 32.75 16.61 1.45
C VAL A 525 33.79 16.33 0.36
N PRO A 526 34.13 15.05 0.09
CA PRO A 526 35.13 14.68 -0.92
C PRO A 526 34.64 14.85 -2.37
N ALA A 527 33.33 14.71 -2.60
CA ALA A 527 32.68 14.90 -3.90
C ALA A 527 31.29 15.52 -3.74
N THR A 528 30.80 16.18 -4.80
CA THR A 528 29.44 16.71 -4.83
C THR A 528 28.44 15.58 -5.13
N TRP A 529 27.62 15.22 -4.14
CA TRP A 529 26.52 14.28 -4.28
C TRP A 529 25.29 14.99 -4.89
N PRO A 530 24.90 14.71 -6.15
CA PRO A 530 23.74 15.35 -6.77
C PRO A 530 22.42 14.77 -6.21
N PRO A 531 21.32 15.55 -6.25
CA PRO A 531 19.98 15.01 -5.98
C PRO A 531 19.61 13.88 -6.94
N PHE A 532 18.92 12.87 -6.42
CA PHE A 532 18.24 11.85 -7.21
C PHE A 532 16.99 12.47 -7.86
N ILE A 533 16.93 12.39 -9.19
CA ILE A 533 15.78 12.78 -10.02
C ILE A 533 15.46 11.64 -10.99
N SER A 534 14.19 11.45 -11.34
CA SER A 534 13.71 10.30 -12.13
C SER A 534 14.34 10.15 -13.52
N SER A 535 14.82 11.25 -14.11
CA SER A 535 15.52 11.29 -15.39
C SER A 535 17.01 10.90 -15.29
N GLY A 536 17.75 11.48 -14.35
CA GLY A 536 19.20 11.27 -14.18
C GLY A 536 19.58 10.09 -13.30
N ARG A 537 18.70 9.69 -12.36
CA ARG A 537 18.84 8.50 -11.48
C ARG A 537 20.21 8.37 -10.81
N HIS A 538 20.76 9.50 -10.41
CA HIS A 538 22.11 9.59 -9.85
C HIS A 538 22.18 8.99 -8.44
N TYR A 539 23.31 8.35 -8.15
CA TYR A 539 23.65 7.88 -6.80
C TYR A 539 25.12 8.13 -6.50
N LEU A 540 25.44 8.28 -5.20
CA LEU A 540 26.81 8.29 -4.71
C LEU A 540 27.23 6.86 -4.36
N GLU A 541 28.35 6.41 -4.88
CA GLU A 541 29.06 5.23 -4.36
C GLU A 541 29.99 5.64 -3.22
N ILE A 542 29.76 5.09 -2.03
CA ILE A 542 30.52 5.40 -0.81
C ILE A 542 31.53 4.27 -0.57
N ASP A 543 32.79 4.54 -0.95
CA ASP A 543 33.95 3.67 -0.73
C ASP A 543 35.13 4.48 -0.11
N ASN A 544 36.33 3.90 -0.02
CA ASN A 544 37.50 4.62 0.49
C ASN A 544 38.22 5.53 -0.53
N LYS A 545 37.61 5.83 -1.68
CA LYS A 545 38.20 6.61 -2.79
C LYS A 545 37.22 7.65 -3.37
N ILE A 546 36.27 8.15 -2.57
CA ILE A 546 35.22 9.06 -3.04
C ILE A 546 35.80 10.25 -3.81
N ASN A 547 35.37 10.40 -5.06
CA ASN A 547 35.77 11.47 -5.97
C ASN A 547 34.64 11.74 -6.98
N ARG A 548 34.91 12.44 -8.10
CA ARG A 548 33.88 12.73 -9.12
C ARG A 548 33.32 11.46 -9.78
N ASP A 549 34.15 10.45 -9.98
CA ASP A 549 33.77 9.19 -10.65
C ASP A 549 32.94 8.26 -9.72
N SER A 550 32.83 8.61 -8.44
CA SER A 550 31.92 7.98 -7.49
C SER A 550 30.45 8.40 -7.68
N ILE A 551 30.18 9.40 -8.53
CA ILE A 551 28.83 9.80 -8.92
C ILE A 551 28.41 8.98 -10.13
N LYS A 552 27.52 8.02 -9.91
CA LYS A 552 27.05 7.06 -10.91
C LYS A 552 25.56 7.24 -11.17
N HIS A 553 25.01 6.47 -12.11
CA HIS A 553 23.59 6.50 -12.49
C HIS A 553 23.07 5.08 -12.77
N ASP A 554 21.74 4.94 -12.88
CA ASP A 554 21.08 3.68 -13.30
C ASP A 554 21.39 2.45 -12.41
N LEU A 555 21.49 2.65 -11.09
CA LEU A 555 21.84 1.60 -10.11
C LEU A 555 21.00 0.32 -10.29
N ARG A 556 21.63 -0.71 -10.88
CA ARG A 556 21.03 -2.02 -11.20
C ARG A 556 19.66 -1.92 -11.91
N VAL A 557 19.46 -0.87 -12.72
CA VAL A 557 18.14 -0.49 -13.29
C VAL A 557 17.44 -1.62 -14.07
N ARG A 558 18.21 -2.57 -14.65
CA ARG A 558 17.68 -3.79 -15.29
C ARG A 558 16.89 -4.64 -14.31
N TYR A 559 17.43 -4.89 -13.12
CA TYR A 559 16.80 -5.71 -12.08
C TYR A 559 15.67 -4.96 -11.39
N VAL A 560 15.85 -3.65 -11.14
CA VAL A 560 14.77 -2.78 -10.64
C VAL A 560 13.58 -2.82 -11.60
N ARG A 561 13.79 -2.67 -12.91
CA ARG A 561 12.72 -2.79 -13.92
C ARG A 561 12.15 -4.20 -14.01
N TYR A 562 12.98 -5.25 -13.94
CA TYR A 562 12.51 -6.63 -13.94
C TYR A 562 11.48 -6.86 -12.83
N TRP A 563 11.86 -6.60 -11.57
CA TRP A 563 10.98 -6.84 -10.42
C TRP A 563 9.74 -5.93 -10.41
N THR A 564 9.88 -4.65 -10.78
CA THR A 564 8.76 -3.68 -10.73
C THR A 564 7.81 -3.73 -11.92
N THR A 565 8.23 -4.26 -13.08
CA THR A 565 7.39 -4.33 -14.29
C THR A 565 7.19 -5.77 -14.78
N THR A 566 8.26 -6.45 -15.19
CA THR A 566 8.19 -7.75 -15.88
C THR A 566 7.74 -8.89 -14.99
N TYR A 567 8.27 -8.97 -13.77
CA TYR A 567 7.86 -9.95 -12.76
C TYR A 567 6.43 -9.68 -12.28
N ALA A 568 6.12 -8.41 -11.99
CA ALA A 568 4.82 -7.98 -11.53
C ALA A 568 3.69 -8.39 -12.51
N SER A 569 3.93 -8.24 -13.82
CA SER A 569 2.98 -8.59 -14.88
C SER A 569 2.88 -10.08 -15.23
N LEU A 570 3.68 -10.97 -14.62
CA LEU A 570 3.46 -12.42 -14.77
C LEU A 570 2.12 -12.81 -14.14
N PRO A 571 1.35 -13.75 -14.73
CA PRO A 571 0.11 -14.21 -14.13
C PRO A 571 0.38 -14.97 -12.81
N SER A 572 -0.47 -14.76 -11.82
CA SER A 572 -0.41 -15.48 -10.54
C SER A 572 -0.85 -16.94 -10.67
N LEU A 573 -0.48 -17.77 -9.70
CA LEU A 573 -0.97 -19.14 -9.60
C LEU A 573 -2.51 -19.22 -9.48
N MET A 574 -3.20 -18.23 -8.92
CA MET A 574 -4.66 -18.21 -8.90
C MET A 574 -5.27 -17.99 -10.29
N GLU A 575 -4.70 -17.11 -11.09
CA GLU A 575 -5.11 -16.87 -12.49
C GLU A 575 -4.77 -18.08 -13.37
N LEU A 576 -3.57 -18.66 -13.20
CA LEU A 576 -3.14 -19.88 -13.90
C LEU A 576 -3.96 -21.10 -13.51
N CYS A 577 -4.35 -21.24 -12.23
CA CYS A 577 -5.31 -22.28 -11.81
C CYS A 577 -6.69 -22.03 -12.43
N SER A 578 -7.14 -20.78 -12.54
CA SER A 578 -8.41 -20.45 -13.19
C SER A 578 -8.40 -20.86 -14.67
N LEU A 579 -7.33 -20.57 -15.42
CA LEU A 579 -7.17 -21.07 -16.80
C LEU A 579 -6.97 -22.59 -16.86
N SER A 580 -6.19 -23.20 -15.97
CA SER A 580 -5.92 -24.64 -15.96
C SER A 580 -7.19 -25.44 -15.67
N VAL A 581 -8.03 -24.97 -14.74
CA VAL A 581 -9.37 -25.53 -14.49
C VAL A 581 -10.26 -25.31 -15.70
N PHE A 582 -10.27 -24.13 -16.33
CA PHE A 582 -11.07 -23.88 -17.54
C PHE A 582 -10.71 -24.86 -18.68
N VAL A 583 -9.41 -25.03 -18.97
CA VAL A 583 -8.93 -25.99 -19.98
C VAL A 583 -9.25 -27.44 -19.56
N LYS A 584 -8.97 -27.85 -18.33
CA LYS A 584 -9.26 -29.21 -17.85
C LYS A 584 -10.75 -29.53 -17.83
N VAL A 585 -11.62 -28.57 -17.48
CA VAL A 585 -13.07 -28.73 -17.55
C VAL A 585 -13.53 -28.87 -19.00
N ILE A 586 -12.97 -28.11 -19.95
CA ILE A 586 -13.24 -28.30 -21.38
C ILE A 586 -12.76 -29.68 -21.85
N THR A 587 -11.54 -30.11 -21.50
CA THR A 587 -11.02 -31.44 -21.86
C THR A 587 -11.87 -32.56 -21.25
N VAL A 588 -12.26 -32.44 -19.98
CA VAL A 588 -13.16 -33.41 -19.32
C VAL A 588 -14.55 -33.39 -19.95
N MET A 589 -15.14 -32.22 -20.25
CA MET A 589 -16.43 -32.16 -20.95
C MET A 589 -16.36 -32.80 -22.34
N VAL A 590 -15.31 -32.56 -23.12
CA VAL A 590 -15.12 -33.18 -24.44
C VAL A 590 -14.92 -34.69 -24.31
N ILE A 591 -14.13 -35.18 -23.35
CA ILE A 591 -13.95 -36.62 -23.09
C ILE A 591 -15.24 -37.26 -22.54
N SER A 592 -16.01 -36.56 -21.70
CA SER A 592 -17.29 -37.06 -21.17
C SER A 592 -18.39 -37.07 -22.22
N LEU A 593 -18.45 -36.10 -23.14
CA LEU A 593 -19.33 -36.20 -24.31
C LEU A 593 -18.89 -37.36 -25.22
N ALA A 594 -17.58 -37.53 -25.46
CA ALA A 594 -17.06 -38.63 -26.27
C ALA A 594 -17.34 -40.01 -25.65
N MET A 595 -17.14 -40.19 -24.34
CA MET A 595 -17.49 -41.42 -23.63
C MET A 595 -19.00 -41.65 -23.57
N GLY A 596 -19.79 -40.59 -23.34
CA GLY A 596 -21.26 -40.66 -23.34
C GLY A 596 -21.87 -41.01 -24.71
N LEU A 597 -21.12 -40.82 -25.80
CA LEU A 597 -21.47 -41.24 -27.16
C LEU A 597 -20.93 -42.63 -27.55
N VAL A 598 -20.16 -43.29 -26.69
CA VAL A 598 -19.47 -44.57 -26.98
C VAL A 598 -19.85 -45.69 -26.01
N LEU A 599 -20.39 -45.38 -24.82
CA LEU A 599 -20.71 -46.36 -23.78
C LEU A 599 -22.21 -46.65 -23.63
N ASP A 600 -22.84 -47.20 -24.68
CA ASP A 600 -23.99 -48.09 -24.50
C ASP A 600 -23.48 -49.51 -24.23
N VAL A 601 -23.08 -49.77 -22.98
CA VAL A 601 -22.57 -51.06 -22.52
C VAL A 601 -23.29 -51.46 -21.24
N ARG A 602 -23.73 -52.72 -21.17
CA ARG A 602 -24.49 -53.30 -20.08
C ARG A 602 -23.58 -53.93 -19.01
N ASP A 603 -24.17 -54.12 -17.84
CA ASP A 603 -23.61 -54.75 -16.64
C ASP A 603 -22.49 -54.00 -15.90
N ALA A 604 -22.43 -54.25 -14.59
CA ALA A 604 -21.72 -53.41 -13.61
C ALA A 604 -20.76 -54.22 -12.71
N SER A 605 -20.15 -55.28 -13.26
CA SER A 605 -19.26 -56.20 -12.54
C SER A 605 -17.77 -55.85 -12.61
N ASP A 606 -17.28 -55.36 -13.75
CA ASP A 606 -15.85 -55.45 -14.09
C ASP A 606 -15.11 -54.10 -14.09
N MET A 607 -15.06 -53.43 -12.93
CA MET A 607 -14.23 -52.23 -12.75
C MET A 607 -13.33 -52.26 -11.51
N PHE A 608 -12.41 -53.24 -11.46
CA PHE A 608 -11.26 -53.24 -10.54
C PHE A 608 -9.94 -53.50 -11.29
N ILE A 609 -9.36 -52.44 -11.86
CA ILE A 609 -7.96 -52.46 -12.32
C ILE A 609 -7.06 -52.36 -11.09
N GLY A 610 -6.29 -53.42 -10.82
CA GLY A 610 -5.45 -53.53 -9.63
C GLY A 610 -4.04 -52.99 -9.82
N VAL A 611 -3.60 -52.14 -8.88
CA VAL A 611 -2.17 -51.91 -8.56
C VAL A 611 -2.02 -52.00 -7.03
N ALA A 612 -0.85 -52.43 -6.55
CA ALA A 612 -0.63 -52.88 -5.17
C ALA A 612 -0.93 -51.84 -4.07
N TYR A 613 -1.49 -52.30 -2.93
CA TYR A 613 -1.02 -52.06 -1.54
C TYR A 613 -1.98 -52.67 -0.48
N PRO A 614 -2.13 -54.01 -0.35
CA PRO A 614 -3.22 -54.60 0.44
C PRO A 614 -2.98 -54.70 1.96
N GLU A 615 -1.73 -54.89 2.43
CA GLU A 615 -1.49 -55.40 3.79
C GLU A 615 -1.54 -54.35 4.92
N LEU A 616 -0.99 -53.14 4.73
CA LEU A 616 -0.98 -52.12 5.79
C LEU A 616 -2.40 -51.70 6.18
N TRP A 617 -3.24 -51.38 5.19
CA TRP A 617 -4.61 -50.92 5.41
C TRP A 617 -5.51 -51.96 6.09
N ARG A 618 -5.23 -53.25 5.87
CA ARG A 618 -5.95 -54.37 6.51
C ARG A 618 -5.58 -54.57 7.98
N LYS A 619 -4.33 -54.25 8.37
CA LYS A 619 -3.87 -54.29 9.77
C LYS A 619 -4.31 -53.07 10.59
N ALA A 620 -4.58 -51.93 9.94
CA ALA A 620 -5.00 -50.69 10.60
C ALA A 620 -6.52 -50.50 10.73
N GLY A 621 -7.35 -51.44 10.24
CA GLY A 621 -8.81 -51.31 10.26
C GLY A 621 -9.39 -50.26 9.29
N LEU A 622 -8.56 -49.57 8.51
CA LEU A 622 -8.91 -48.44 7.64
C LEU A 622 -9.30 -48.84 6.21
N ALA A 623 -9.71 -50.09 5.99
CA ALA A 623 -10.13 -50.59 4.69
C ALA A 623 -11.32 -49.77 4.15
N GLY A 624 -11.12 -49.09 3.01
CA GLY A 624 -12.10 -48.21 2.38
C GLY A 624 -12.04 -46.72 2.79
N ALA A 625 -11.17 -46.31 3.71
CA ALA A 625 -11.00 -44.89 4.04
C ALA A 625 -10.56 -44.03 2.83
N PRO A 626 -9.60 -44.46 1.97
CA PRO A 626 -9.25 -43.71 0.76
C PRO A 626 -10.41 -43.63 -0.25
N ALA A 627 -11.22 -44.69 -0.37
CA ALA A 627 -12.40 -44.70 -1.25
C ALA A 627 -13.49 -43.75 -0.77
N ARG A 628 -13.71 -43.65 0.56
CA ARG A 628 -14.62 -42.67 1.16
C ARG A 628 -14.11 -41.23 0.97
N ALA A 629 -12.81 -40.99 1.13
CA ALA A 629 -12.21 -39.69 0.86
C ALA A 629 -12.36 -39.29 -0.61
N ALA A 630 -12.05 -40.19 -1.55
CA ALA A 630 -12.24 -39.96 -2.98
C ALA A 630 -13.72 -39.71 -3.34
N ALA A 631 -14.65 -40.46 -2.76
CA ALA A 631 -16.09 -40.23 -2.94
C ALA A 631 -16.55 -38.88 -2.37
N CYS A 632 -16.03 -38.44 -1.23
CA CYS A 632 -16.32 -37.11 -0.67
C CYS A 632 -15.74 -35.97 -1.52
N ILE A 633 -14.54 -36.15 -2.08
CA ILE A 633 -13.93 -35.19 -3.01
C ILE A 633 -14.73 -35.13 -4.31
N LEU A 634 -15.11 -36.28 -4.90
CA LEU A 634 -15.98 -36.34 -6.07
C LEU A 634 -17.34 -35.69 -5.80
N ALA A 635 -17.99 -35.99 -4.67
CA ALA A 635 -19.24 -35.34 -4.28
C ALA A 635 -19.08 -33.81 -4.11
N GLY A 636 -17.98 -33.36 -3.48
CA GLY A 636 -17.67 -31.93 -3.34
C GLY A 636 -17.44 -31.24 -4.70
N VAL A 637 -16.69 -31.86 -5.61
CA VAL A 637 -16.46 -31.36 -6.98
C VAL A 637 -17.76 -31.35 -7.78
N CYS A 638 -18.59 -32.39 -7.68
CA CYS A 638 -19.92 -32.42 -8.31
C CYS A 638 -20.85 -31.34 -7.75
N LEU A 639 -20.86 -31.10 -6.43
CA LEU A 639 -21.65 -30.03 -5.81
C LEU A 639 -21.16 -28.63 -6.22
N LEU A 640 -19.83 -28.42 -6.34
CA LEU A 640 -19.26 -27.18 -6.86
C LEU A 640 -19.59 -26.98 -8.34
N ALA A 641 -19.50 -28.03 -9.16
CA ALA A 641 -19.86 -27.99 -10.58
C ALA A 641 -21.37 -27.73 -10.79
N LEU A 642 -22.23 -28.38 -10.00
CA LEU A 642 -23.68 -28.14 -9.99
C LEU A 642 -24.01 -26.73 -9.49
N GLY A 643 -23.33 -26.22 -8.46
CA GLY A 643 -23.50 -24.85 -7.98
C GLY A 643 -23.05 -23.79 -9.00
N TRP A 644 -21.96 -24.04 -9.70
CA TRP A 644 -21.50 -23.20 -10.82
C TRP A 644 -22.47 -23.25 -12.01
N LEU A 645 -22.92 -24.44 -12.41
CA LEU A 645 -23.88 -24.62 -13.49
C LEU A 645 -25.25 -24.00 -13.14
N TYR A 646 -25.68 -24.11 -11.88
CA TYR A 646 -26.88 -23.44 -11.37
C TYR A 646 -26.75 -21.92 -11.44
N ARG A 647 -25.61 -21.33 -11.06
CA ARG A 647 -25.36 -19.89 -11.25
C ARG A 647 -25.35 -19.51 -12.74
N LEU A 648 -24.63 -20.27 -13.57
CA LEU A 648 -24.51 -20.03 -15.01
C LEU A 648 -25.87 -20.04 -15.70
N ILE A 649 -26.75 -21.00 -15.37
CA ILE A 649 -28.09 -21.11 -15.96
C ILE A 649 -29.07 -20.14 -15.27
N PHE A 650 -29.24 -20.18 -13.95
CA PHE A 650 -30.39 -19.56 -13.27
C PHE A 650 -30.13 -18.23 -12.57
N ALA A 651 -28.95 -17.99 -11.98
CA ALA A 651 -28.67 -16.74 -11.26
C ALA A 651 -28.46 -15.56 -12.23
N PRO A 652 -28.94 -14.33 -11.97
CA PRO A 652 -28.71 -13.17 -12.84
C PRO A 652 -27.23 -12.88 -13.12
N LEU A 653 -26.94 -12.23 -14.25
CA LEU A 653 -25.61 -11.71 -14.55
C LEU A 653 -25.46 -10.32 -13.92
N GLU A 654 -24.76 -10.25 -12.79
CA GLU A 654 -24.38 -8.99 -12.14
C GLU A 654 -22.92 -8.65 -12.47
N LEU A 655 -22.66 -7.45 -13.00
CA LEU A 655 -21.32 -6.95 -13.27
C LEU A 655 -21.20 -5.46 -12.93
N LEU A 656 -20.71 -5.17 -11.74
CA LEU A 656 -20.33 -3.82 -11.33
C LEU A 656 -18.90 -3.53 -11.77
N ARG A 657 -18.62 -2.30 -12.19
CA ARG A 657 -17.30 -1.86 -12.68
C ARG A 657 -16.91 -0.52 -12.07
N THR A 658 -15.81 -0.48 -11.33
CA THR A 658 -15.27 0.79 -10.80
C THR A 658 -14.65 1.62 -11.91
N ALA A 659 -14.49 2.92 -11.65
CA ALA A 659 -14.03 3.85 -12.68
C ALA A 659 -12.57 3.66 -13.11
N ASP A 660 -11.78 2.86 -12.38
CA ASP A 660 -10.43 2.46 -12.75
C ASP A 660 -10.37 1.09 -13.46
N GLU A 661 -11.43 0.28 -13.42
CA GLU A 661 -11.45 -1.01 -14.13
C GLU A 661 -11.67 -0.86 -15.64
N VAL A 662 -12.32 0.22 -16.07
CA VAL A 662 -12.85 0.42 -17.43
C VAL A 662 -12.18 1.60 -18.13
N GLY A 663 -12.01 1.51 -19.45
CA GLY A 663 -11.61 2.66 -20.27
C GLY A 663 -10.14 3.09 -20.16
N TYR A 664 -9.35 2.45 -19.28
CA TYR A 664 -7.97 2.81 -18.99
C TYR A 664 -7.01 1.63 -19.21
N ILE A 665 -6.03 1.84 -20.08
CA ILE A 665 -4.91 0.93 -20.31
C ILE A 665 -3.80 1.29 -19.33
N ALA A 666 -3.42 0.35 -18.47
CA ALA A 666 -2.23 0.48 -17.64
C ALA A 666 -0.97 0.20 -18.48
N GLU A 667 0.02 1.09 -18.42
CA GLU A 667 1.37 0.84 -18.92
C GLU A 667 2.21 0.09 -17.87
N ASP A 668 3.31 -0.53 -18.31
CA ASP A 668 4.21 -1.33 -17.47
C ASP A 668 4.60 -0.61 -16.16
N GLY A 669 4.32 -1.27 -15.02
CA GLY A 669 4.63 -0.74 -13.69
C GLY A 669 3.59 0.22 -13.09
N ARG A 670 2.44 0.42 -13.75
CA ARG A 670 1.32 1.23 -13.26
C ARG A 670 0.10 0.37 -12.95
N SER A 671 -0.65 0.71 -11.91
CA SER A 671 -2.01 0.19 -11.69
C SER A 671 -3.01 0.92 -12.59
N ARG A 672 -4.17 0.30 -12.88
CA ARG A 672 -5.23 0.96 -13.66
C ARG A 672 -5.74 2.22 -12.97
N ALA A 673 -5.84 2.23 -11.63
CA ALA A 673 -6.17 3.42 -10.84
C ALA A 673 -5.17 4.58 -11.02
N GLN A 674 -3.88 4.30 -11.19
CA GLN A 674 -2.89 5.35 -11.50
C GLN A 674 -3.09 5.88 -12.93
N ALA A 675 -3.32 5.01 -13.92
CA ALA A 675 -3.61 5.43 -15.30
C ALA A 675 -4.90 6.27 -15.37
N ALA A 676 -5.97 5.82 -14.71
CA ALA A 676 -7.24 6.53 -14.59
C ALA A 676 -7.07 7.95 -14.02
N ASN A 677 -6.34 8.07 -12.90
CA ASN A 677 -6.08 9.35 -12.26
C ASN A 677 -5.15 10.26 -13.08
N GLU A 678 -4.17 9.72 -13.79
CA GLU A 678 -3.28 10.49 -14.66
C GLU A 678 -4.03 11.04 -15.89
N VAL A 679 -4.89 10.23 -16.52
CA VAL A 679 -5.74 10.69 -17.64
C VAL A 679 -6.77 11.72 -17.16
N ARG A 680 -7.45 11.48 -16.03
CA ARG A 680 -8.37 12.46 -15.42
C ARG A 680 -7.69 13.82 -15.19
N ARG A 681 -6.51 13.84 -14.56
CA ARG A 681 -5.73 15.06 -14.29
C ARG A 681 -5.22 15.76 -15.55
N ARG A 682 -5.00 15.04 -16.66
CA ARG A 682 -4.55 15.62 -17.94
C ARG A 682 -5.67 15.92 -18.93
N ARG A 683 -6.92 15.52 -18.66
CA ARG A 683 -8.02 15.63 -19.63
C ARG A 683 -8.27 17.10 -19.99
N LYS A 684 -8.11 17.42 -21.28
CA LYS A 684 -8.66 18.65 -21.84
C LYS A 684 -10.17 18.49 -21.92
N THR A 685 -10.91 19.35 -21.22
CA THR A 685 -12.37 19.31 -21.17
C THR A 685 -13.02 19.92 -22.41
N GLY A 686 -12.44 21.01 -22.93
CA GLY A 686 -13.02 21.82 -23.99
C GLY A 686 -14.15 22.75 -23.52
N GLU A 687 -14.85 23.35 -24.47
CA GLU A 687 -16.03 24.18 -24.24
C GLU A 687 -17.26 23.29 -23.96
N LEU A 688 -17.40 22.83 -22.72
CA LEU A 688 -18.52 21.98 -22.31
C LEU A 688 -19.87 22.75 -22.32
N PRO A 689 -20.98 22.08 -22.67
CA PRO A 689 -22.33 22.57 -22.36
C PRO A 689 -22.58 22.46 -20.84
N PRO A 690 -23.77 22.85 -20.32
CA PRO A 690 -24.12 22.58 -18.93
C PRO A 690 -23.98 21.09 -18.58
N VAL A 691 -23.61 20.80 -17.34
CA VAL A 691 -23.16 19.45 -16.92
C VAL A 691 -24.29 18.59 -16.38
N TYR A 692 -25.40 19.21 -15.96
CA TYR A 692 -26.61 18.55 -15.48
C TYR A 692 -27.80 19.02 -16.32
N PRO A 693 -28.23 18.24 -17.33
CA PRO A 693 -29.46 18.48 -18.08
C PRO A 693 -30.71 18.25 -17.20
N ASN A 694 -31.81 18.91 -17.54
CA ASN A 694 -33.12 18.74 -16.91
C ASN A 694 -33.79 17.45 -17.44
N GLY A 695 -34.24 16.56 -16.55
CA GLY A 695 -34.83 15.28 -16.93
C GLY A 695 -34.97 14.26 -15.80
N TRP A 696 -35.29 13.02 -16.17
CA TRP A 696 -35.38 11.87 -15.26
C TRP A 696 -34.05 11.10 -15.18
N TYR A 697 -33.66 10.71 -13.96
CA TYR A 697 -32.43 9.98 -13.64
C TYR A 697 -32.68 8.79 -12.71
N ARG A 698 -31.99 7.66 -12.95
CA ARG A 698 -32.08 6.45 -12.12
C ARG A 698 -31.24 6.63 -10.86
N VAL A 699 -31.84 6.45 -9.69
CA VAL A 699 -31.11 6.51 -8.41
C VAL A 699 -30.64 5.13 -7.97
N LEU A 700 -31.51 4.12 -8.10
CA LEU A 700 -31.21 2.69 -7.92
C LEU A 700 -32.33 1.81 -8.48
N ASP A 701 -32.11 0.51 -8.56
CA ASP A 701 -33.17 -0.45 -8.94
C ASP A 701 -34.05 -0.77 -7.72
N SER A 702 -35.38 -0.79 -7.92
CA SER A 702 -36.43 -1.00 -6.91
C SER A 702 -36.14 -2.12 -5.91
N HIS A 703 -35.58 -3.23 -6.40
CA HIS A 703 -35.26 -4.44 -5.64
C HIS A 703 -34.05 -4.31 -4.69
N MET A 704 -33.28 -3.21 -4.75
CA MET A 704 -32.13 -2.94 -3.87
C MET A 704 -32.49 -2.12 -2.63
N LEU A 705 -33.79 -1.92 -2.37
CA LEU A 705 -34.31 -1.10 -1.29
C LEU A 705 -35.52 -1.80 -0.66
N ASP A 706 -35.27 -2.54 0.41
CA ASP A 706 -36.31 -3.26 1.15
C ASP A 706 -37.23 -2.32 1.96
N ARG A 707 -38.38 -2.80 2.42
CA ARG A 707 -39.27 -2.00 3.27
C ARG A 707 -38.59 -1.64 4.59
N GLY A 708 -38.50 -0.36 4.91
CA GLY A 708 -37.79 0.15 6.09
C GLY A 708 -36.29 0.38 5.89
N ASP A 709 -35.77 0.13 4.69
CA ASP A 709 -34.37 0.29 4.31
C ASP A 709 -34.07 1.74 3.84
N VAL A 710 -32.80 2.13 3.91
CA VAL A 710 -32.28 3.42 3.43
C VAL A 710 -30.91 3.25 2.78
N LYS A 711 -30.70 3.93 1.65
CA LYS A 711 -29.42 4.00 0.91
C LYS A 711 -28.97 5.45 0.78
N ASN A 712 -27.66 5.67 0.92
CA ASN A 712 -27.01 6.92 0.52
C ASN A 712 -26.64 6.81 -0.97
N VAL A 713 -27.05 7.77 -1.79
CA VAL A 713 -26.71 7.78 -3.22
C VAL A 713 -26.22 9.18 -3.62
N THR A 714 -25.14 9.22 -4.41
CA THR A 714 -24.64 10.46 -5.01
C THR A 714 -25.15 10.60 -6.43
N LEU A 715 -25.81 11.71 -6.74
CA LEU A 715 -26.16 12.11 -8.11
C LEU A 715 -26.11 13.63 -8.27
N LEU A 716 -25.82 14.11 -9.47
CA LEU A 716 -25.85 15.53 -9.85
C LEU A 716 -24.95 16.41 -8.95
N GLY A 717 -23.89 15.83 -8.37
CA GLY A 717 -23.01 16.49 -7.39
C GLY A 717 -23.58 16.58 -5.97
N GLU A 718 -24.79 16.08 -5.73
CA GLU A 718 -25.46 16.06 -4.42
C GLU A 718 -25.50 14.64 -3.84
N GLN A 719 -25.69 14.53 -2.52
CA GLN A 719 -26.01 13.25 -1.87
C GLN A 719 -27.49 13.26 -1.44
N VAL A 720 -28.19 12.16 -1.72
CA VAL A 720 -29.59 11.94 -1.34
C VAL A 720 -29.74 10.71 -0.46
N ALA A 721 -30.67 10.79 0.49
CA ALA A 721 -31.17 9.63 1.22
C ALA A 721 -32.39 9.07 0.48
N VAL A 722 -32.24 7.87 -0.07
CA VAL A 722 -33.34 7.10 -0.68
C VAL A 722 -33.82 6.07 0.33
N PHE A 723 -35.09 6.11 0.71
CA PHE A 723 -35.65 5.17 1.69
C PHE A 723 -37.01 4.64 1.26
N ARG A 724 -37.33 3.40 1.62
CA ARG A 724 -38.66 2.84 1.37
C ARG A 724 -39.47 2.83 2.66
N GLY A 725 -40.59 3.55 2.66
CA GLY A 725 -41.53 3.59 3.78
C GLY A 725 -42.07 2.19 4.11
N LEU A 726 -42.57 2.03 5.33
CA LEU A 726 -43.21 0.76 5.77
C LEU A 726 -44.49 0.46 4.97
N ASP A 727 -45.12 1.49 4.39
CA ASP A 727 -46.23 1.35 3.43
C ASP A 727 -45.80 0.70 2.10
N GLY A 728 -44.52 0.83 1.74
CA GLY A 728 -43.88 0.23 0.58
C GLY A 728 -43.42 1.22 -0.48
N LYS A 729 -43.66 2.54 -0.33
CA LYS A 729 -43.24 3.54 -1.34
C LYS A 729 -41.77 3.92 -1.16
N ALA A 730 -41.05 4.09 -2.27
CA ALA A 730 -39.74 4.73 -2.27
C ALA A 730 -39.87 6.27 -2.20
N TYR A 731 -39.00 6.91 -1.43
CA TYR A 731 -38.91 8.36 -1.26
C TYR A 731 -37.45 8.82 -1.40
N VAL A 732 -37.23 10.04 -1.92
CA VAL A 732 -35.89 10.62 -2.06
C VAL A 732 -35.85 12.03 -1.47
N VAL A 733 -34.96 12.23 -0.50
CA VAL A 733 -34.71 13.53 0.16
C VAL A 733 -33.22 13.86 0.18
N ASP A 734 -32.84 15.12 0.37
CA ASP A 734 -31.43 15.50 0.55
C ASP A 734 -30.82 14.70 1.71
N ALA A 735 -29.59 14.20 1.55
CA ALA A 735 -28.98 13.35 2.56
C ALA A 735 -28.68 14.08 3.87
N TYR A 736 -28.51 15.40 3.86
CA TYR A 736 -28.04 16.15 5.03
C TYR A 736 -29.19 16.78 5.84
N CYS A 737 -29.28 16.44 7.12
CA CYS A 737 -30.29 16.95 8.03
C CYS A 737 -30.15 18.47 8.24
N PRO A 738 -31.20 19.29 7.97
CA PRO A 738 -31.14 20.75 8.05
C PRO A 738 -30.95 21.30 9.46
N HIS A 739 -31.02 20.46 10.50
CA HIS A 739 -30.78 20.86 11.89
C HIS A 739 -29.27 21.09 12.16
N LEU A 740 -28.42 20.10 11.88
CA LEU A 740 -26.98 20.12 12.22
C LEU A 740 -26.11 19.30 11.24
N GLY A 741 -26.54 19.11 9.99
CA GLY A 741 -25.72 18.49 8.93
C GLY A 741 -25.44 16.99 9.09
N ALA A 742 -26.12 16.28 9.98
CA ALA A 742 -25.99 14.82 10.08
C ALA A 742 -26.61 14.12 8.86
N ASN A 743 -25.88 13.19 8.24
CA ASN A 743 -26.37 12.46 7.07
C ASN A 743 -27.46 11.45 7.48
N LEU A 744 -28.67 11.64 6.94
CA LEU A 744 -29.88 10.85 7.18
C LEU A 744 -29.77 9.41 6.66
N ALA A 745 -28.99 9.16 5.60
CA ALA A 745 -28.78 7.83 5.05
C ALA A 745 -27.68 7.04 5.78
N VAL A 746 -26.79 7.70 6.51
CA VAL A 746 -25.69 7.05 7.25
C VAL A 746 -26.14 6.79 8.70
N GLY A 747 -26.85 5.68 8.89
CA GLY A 747 -27.32 5.22 10.20
C GLY A 747 -28.67 5.79 10.65
N GLY A 748 -29.32 6.65 9.86
CA GLY A 748 -30.72 7.03 10.09
C GLY A 748 -31.68 5.86 9.87
N ARG A 749 -32.93 6.03 10.30
CA ARG A 749 -33.91 4.92 10.39
C ARG A 749 -35.23 5.29 9.73
N VAL A 750 -35.87 4.34 9.05
CA VAL A 750 -37.24 4.54 8.55
C VAL A 750 -38.25 4.33 9.67
N VAL A 751 -39.16 5.30 9.85
CA VAL A 751 -40.23 5.27 10.84
C VAL A 751 -41.56 5.59 10.12
N GLY A 752 -42.31 4.56 9.75
CA GLY A 752 -43.51 4.72 8.91
C GLY A 752 -43.15 5.20 7.50
N GLY A 753 -43.69 6.35 7.09
CA GLY A 753 -43.31 7.06 5.86
C GLY A 753 -42.29 8.19 6.09
N CYS A 754 -41.55 8.17 7.20
CA CYS A 754 -40.58 9.19 7.57
C CYS A 754 -39.16 8.61 7.70
N ILE A 755 -38.14 9.45 7.51
CA ILE A 755 -36.75 9.16 7.83
C ILE A 755 -36.33 9.90 9.11
N GLU A 756 -35.74 9.17 10.06
CA GLU A 756 -35.30 9.66 11.36
C GLU A 756 -33.79 9.94 11.33
N CYS A 757 -33.42 11.18 11.66
CA CYS A 757 -32.04 11.63 11.74
C CYS A 757 -31.28 10.89 12.87
N PRO A 758 -30.12 10.26 12.59
CA PRO A 758 -29.41 9.43 13.57
C PRO A 758 -28.87 10.21 14.77
N PHE A 759 -28.63 11.52 14.62
CA PHE A 759 -27.99 12.34 15.65
C PHE A 759 -28.95 12.82 16.75
N HIS A 760 -30.12 13.32 16.36
CA HIS A 760 -31.07 13.97 17.28
C HIS A 760 -32.51 13.44 17.16
N GLY A 761 -32.76 12.38 16.38
CA GLY A 761 -34.06 11.74 16.24
C GLY A 761 -35.15 12.59 15.58
N TRP A 762 -34.78 13.68 14.88
CA TRP A 762 -35.73 14.48 14.09
C TRP A 762 -36.27 13.63 12.94
N GLN A 763 -37.59 13.51 12.83
CA GLN A 763 -38.25 12.69 11.81
C GLN A 763 -38.79 13.57 10.68
N PHE A 764 -38.36 13.32 9.45
CA PHE A 764 -38.77 14.04 8.24
C PHE A 764 -39.62 13.15 7.34
N ARG A 765 -40.78 13.63 6.90
CA ARG A 765 -41.73 12.87 6.07
C ARG A 765 -41.28 12.78 4.62
N GLY A 766 -41.45 11.60 4.02
CA GLY A 766 -41.06 11.33 2.64
C GLY A 766 -41.84 12.10 1.59
N GLU A 767 -43.14 12.35 1.76
CA GLU A 767 -43.97 13.01 0.74
C GLU A 767 -43.62 14.49 0.47
N ASP A 768 -43.22 15.24 1.51
CA ASP A 768 -43.05 16.70 1.41
C ASP A 768 -41.80 17.26 2.10
N GLY A 769 -41.00 16.37 2.72
CA GLY A 769 -39.79 16.69 3.46
C GLY A 769 -40.01 17.38 4.81
N LYS A 770 -41.26 17.63 5.24
CA LYS A 770 -41.52 18.33 6.51
C LYS A 770 -41.11 17.48 7.70
N CYS A 771 -40.50 18.11 8.69
CA CYS A 771 -40.32 17.49 9.99
C CYS A 771 -41.70 17.29 10.65
N VAL A 772 -41.95 16.08 11.15
CA VAL A 772 -43.20 15.71 11.83
C VAL A 772 -43.00 15.43 13.33
N ARG A 773 -41.74 15.25 13.76
CA ARG A 773 -41.41 15.00 15.16
C ARG A 773 -39.99 15.46 15.50
N ILE A 774 -39.88 16.20 16.60
CA ILE A 774 -38.63 16.48 17.30
C ILE A 774 -38.76 15.79 18.68
N PRO A 775 -37.87 14.87 19.09
CA PRO A 775 -38.11 14.04 20.29
C PRO A 775 -38.21 14.80 21.61
N TYR A 776 -37.74 16.04 21.66
CA TYR A 776 -37.58 16.87 22.85
C TYR A 776 -38.28 18.24 22.74
N ALA A 777 -39.25 18.41 21.83
CA ALA A 777 -40.00 19.66 21.69
C ALA A 777 -41.49 19.41 21.43
N ASP A 778 -42.35 20.12 22.18
CA ASP A 778 -43.82 19.95 22.12
C ASP A 778 -44.46 20.40 20.80
N LYS A 779 -43.73 21.19 19.99
CA LYS A 779 -44.15 21.69 18.68
C LYS A 779 -42.98 21.68 17.72
N VAL A 780 -43.23 21.20 16.49
CA VAL A 780 -42.27 21.27 15.39
C VAL A 780 -42.46 22.60 14.65
N PRO A 781 -41.39 23.39 14.40
CA PRO A 781 -41.50 24.64 13.64
C PRO A 781 -41.85 24.40 12.17
N GLU A 782 -42.68 25.24 11.56
CA GLU A 782 -43.11 25.07 10.16
C GLU A 782 -41.96 25.16 9.14
N PHE A 783 -40.86 25.84 9.49
CA PHE A 783 -39.65 25.93 8.66
C PHE A 783 -38.79 24.65 8.70
N ALA A 784 -39.04 23.72 9.63
CA ALA A 784 -38.25 22.50 9.76
C ALA A 784 -38.58 21.52 8.62
N LYS A 785 -37.85 21.62 7.50
CA LYS A 785 -38.05 20.82 6.29
C LYS A 785 -36.70 20.44 5.66
N VAL A 786 -36.56 19.18 5.23
CA VAL A 786 -35.55 18.75 4.25
C VAL A 786 -36.12 18.88 2.83
N ARG A 787 -35.29 19.09 1.81
CA ARG A 787 -35.76 19.05 0.42
C ARG A 787 -36.13 17.60 0.04
N CYS A 788 -37.28 17.46 -0.60
CA CYS A 788 -37.72 16.22 -1.25
C CYS A 788 -37.54 16.39 -2.75
N TRP A 789 -37.13 15.32 -3.42
CA TRP A 789 -36.98 15.28 -4.88
C TRP A 789 -38.25 14.67 -5.50
N PRO A 790 -38.83 15.27 -6.56
CA PRO A 790 -39.94 14.65 -7.27
C PRO A 790 -39.45 13.33 -7.86
N SER A 791 -40.07 12.23 -7.43
CA SER A 791 -39.60 10.87 -7.69
C SER A 791 -40.73 9.97 -8.16
N CYS A 792 -40.38 8.90 -8.88
CA CYS A 792 -41.31 7.85 -9.26
C CYS A 792 -40.63 6.48 -9.24
N GLU A 793 -41.44 5.43 -9.17
CA GLU A 793 -40.98 4.06 -9.21
C GLU A 793 -41.72 3.35 -10.36
N VAL A 794 -40.99 2.95 -11.40
CA VAL A 794 -41.55 2.38 -12.64
C VAL A 794 -40.48 1.51 -13.32
N ASN A 795 -40.91 0.47 -14.05
CA ASN A 795 -40.03 -0.51 -14.72
C ASN A 795 -38.99 -1.17 -13.78
N GLY A 796 -39.27 -1.26 -12.48
CA GLY A 796 -38.33 -1.78 -11.49
C GLY A 796 -37.17 -0.83 -11.14
N MET A 797 -37.26 0.46 -11.45
CA MET A 797 -36.28 1.50 -11.11
C MET A 797 -36.89 2.58 -10.20
N VAL A 798 -36.12 3.08 -9.24
CA VAL A 798 -36.42 4.33 -8.51
C VAL A 798 -35.76 5.49 -9.25
N LEU A 799 -36.57 6.44 -9.69
CA LEU A 799 -36.19 7.55 -10.55
C LEU A 799 -36.47 8.89 -9.85
N VAL A 800 -35.65 9.89 -10.12
CA VAL A 800 -35.87 11.29 -9.72
C VAL A 800 -35.89 12.21 -10.93
N TRP A 801 -36.69 13.25 -10.82
CA TRP A 801 -36.70 14.38 -11.73
C TRP A 801 -35.77 15.46 -11.22
N PHE A 802 -34.90 15.94 -12.10
CA PHE A 802 -34.11 17.15 -11.87
C PHE A 802 -34.52 18.23 -12.87
N HIS A 803 -34.77 19.43 -12.36
CA HIS A 803 -34.84 20.64 -13.16
C HIS A 803 -34.16 21.76 -12.37
N CYS A 804 -33.12 22.38 -12.92
CA CYS A 804 -32.35 23.41 -12.22
C CYS A 804 -33.20 24.63 -11.80
N ASP A 805 -34.18 25.03 -12.63
CA ASP A 805 -35.17 26.07 -12.27
C ASP A 805 -36.32 25.60 -11.37
N GLY A 806 -36.32 24.36 -10.87
CA GLY A 806 -37.36 23.82 -9.98
C GLY A 806 -38.72 23.55 -10.63
N VAL A 807 -38.79 23.42 -11.96
CA VAL A 807 -40.03 23.12 -12.70
C VAL A 807 -40.40 21.64 -12.56
N GLU A 808 -41.69 21.35 -12.39
CA GLU A 808 -42.24 19.98 -12.27
C GLU A 808 -42.08 19.12 -13.56
N PRO A 809 -42.17 17.78 -13.49
CA PRO A 809 -42.01 16.89 -14.63
C PRO A 809 -42.97 17.18 -15.80
N SER A 810 -42.43 17.63 -16.93
CA SER A 810 -43.18 17.90 -18.16
C SER A 810 -43.42 16.64 -19.03
N TRP A 811 -42.76 15.52 -18.70
CA TRP A 811 -43.06 14.19 -19.23
C TRP A 811 -42.89 13.12 -18.15
N ARG A 812 -43.44 11.93 -18.40
CA ARG A 812 -43.27 10.72 -17.56
C ARG A 812 -42.39 9.71 -18.28
N VAL A 813 -41.65 8.90 -17.53
CA VAL A 813 -40.97 7.72 -18.08
C VAL A 813 -42.04 6.70 -18.50
N PRO A 814 -42.04 6.19 -19.75
CA PRO A 814 -43.00 5.18 -20.19
C PRO A 814 -42.86 3.89 -19.38
N GLU A 815 -44.00 3.35 -18.94
CA GLU A 815 -44.06 2.02 -18.35
C GLU A 815 -43.91 0.93 -19.44
N GLN A 816 -43.37 -0.23 -19.06
CA GLN A 816 -43.26 -1.41 -19.89
C GLN A 816 -44.21 -2.47 -19.32
N GLU A 817 -45.39 -2.59 -19.92
CA GLU A 817 -46.47 -3.46 -19.42
C GLU A 817 -46.01 -4.92 -19.29
N GLU A 818 -45.11 -5.39 -20.16
CA GLU A 818 -44.53 -6.73 -20.09
C GLU A 818 -43.70 -6.97 -18.81
N ILE A 819 -43.09 -5.93 -18.23
CA ILE A 819 -42.40 -6.02 -16.93
C ILE A 819 -43.43 -6.05 -15.79
N THR A 820 -44.42 -5.15 -15.82
CA THR A 820 -45.45 -5.03 -14.76
C THR A 820 -46.37 -6.27 -14.70
N HIS A 821 -46.68 -6.88 -15.85
CA HIS A 821 -47.43 -8.15 -15.94
C HIS A 821 -46.54 -9.39 -15.70
N GLY A 822 -45.21 -9.24 -15.59
CA GLY A 822 -44.27 -10.33 -15.33
C GLY A 822 -43.98 -11.24 -16.54
N GLU A 823 -44.37 -10.85 -17.76
CA GLU A 823 -43.98 -11.56 -18.99
C GLU A 823 -42.47 -11.47 -19.23
N TRP A 824 -41.89 -10.30 -18.96
CA TRP A 824 -40.45 -10.03 -19.01
C TRP A 824 -39.89 -9.99 -17.59
N VAL A 825 -39.03 -10.94 -17.28
CA VAL A 825 -38.41 -11.08 -15.96
C VAL A 825 -36.98 -10.52 -15.97
N TYR A 826 -36.50 -10.08 -14.81
CA TYR A 826 -35.12 -9.65 -14.64
C TYR A 826 -34.11 -10.77 -14.97
N ARG A 827 -33.05 -10.46 -15.71
CA ARG A 827 -31.99 -11.43 -16.07
C ARG A 827 -30.56 -10.96 -15.72
N GLY A 828 -30.36 -9.70 -15.32
CA GLY A 828 -29.07 -9.18 -14.87
C GLY A 828 -28.90 -7.66 -15.05
N ARG A 829 -27.81 -7.13 -14.49
CA ARG A 829 -27.37 -5.75 -14.63
C ARG A 829 -25.86 -5.67 -14.89
N THR A 830 -25.46 -4.72 -15.73
CA THR A 830 -24.09 -4.18 -15.69
C THR A 830 -24.12 -2.73 -15.27
N GLU A 831 -23.09 -2.27 -14.55
CA GLU A 831 -23.00 -0.89 -14.08
C GLU A 831 -21.56 -0.39 -14.12
N HIS A 832 -21.34 0.79 -14.70
CA HIS A 832 -20.04 1.31 -15.10
C HIS A 832 -19.91 2.78 -14.68
N PHE A 833 -18.88 3.10 -13.90
CA PHE A 833 -18.52 4.50 -13.63
C PHE A 833 -17.55 5.00 -14.69
N ILE A 834 -17.94 6.01 -15.47
CA ILE A 834 -17.20 6.46 -16.65
C ILE A 834 -16.89 7.96 -16.62
N ASN A 835 -15.75 8.34 -17.19
CA ASN A 835 -15.26 9.72 -17.21
C ASN A 835 -15.65 10.38 -18.54
N ALA A 836 -16.85 10.95 -18.62
CA ALA A 836 -17.46 11.54 -19.82
C ALA A 836 -18.32 12.74 -19.43
N HIS A 837 -18.54 13.68 -20.35
CA HIS A 837 -19.72 14.54 -20.20
C HIS A 837 -20.97 13.76 -20.63
N ILE A 838 -22.10 13.93 -19.94
CA ILE A 838 -23.32 13.13 -20.15
C ILE A 838 -23.80 13.12 -21.60
N GLU A 839 -23.68 14.23 -22.34
CA GLU A 839 -24.12 14.35 -23.74
C GLU A 839 -23.26 13.51 -24.71
N GLU A 840 -22.01 13.17 -24.34
CA GLU A 840 -21.11 12.35 -25.17
C GLU A 840 -21.58 10.88 -25.31
N ILE A 841 -22.42 10.40 -24.40
CA ILE A 841 -22.86 8.99 -24.33
C ILE A 841 -24.02 8.72 -25.31
N PRO A 842 -25.16 9.46 -25.28
CA PRO A 842 -26.21 9.31 -26.29
C PRO A 842 -25.81 9.90 -27.65
N GLU A 843 -24.80 10.78 -27.73
CA GLU A 843 -24.24 11.25 -29.01
C GLU A 843 -23.78 10.08 -29.91
N ASN A 844 -23.26 8.99 -29.33
CA ASN A 844 -22.89 7.79 -30.09
C ASN A 844 -24.09 7.19 -30.87
N ALA A 845 -25.33 7.32 -30.40
CA ALA A 845 -26.51 6.85 -31.13
C ALA A 845 -26.75 7.61 -32.45
N ALA A 846 -26.22 8.84 -32.57
CA ALA A 846 -26.27 9.67 -33.76
C ALA A 846 -24.96 9.67 -34.58
N ASP A 847 -23.84 9.26 -33.99
CA ASP A 847 -22.60 8.95 -34.71
C ASP A 847 -22.70 7.57 -35.39
N ILE A 848 -23.38 7.52 -36.53
CA ILE A 848 -23.56 6.28 -37.30
C ILE A 848 -22.21 5.71 -37.81
N ALA A 849 -21.17 6.56 -37.93
CA ALA A 849 -19.86 6.16 -38.44
C ALA A 849 -19.03 5.39 -37.40
N HIS A 850 -19.05 5.78 -36.12
CA HIS A 850 -18.26 5.07 -35.09
C HIS A 850 -18.69 3.61 -34.94
N LEU A 851 -19.99 3.30 -35.09
CA LEU A 851 -20.54 1.94 -34.98
C LEU A 851 -19.86 0.98 -35.98
N ALA A 852 -19.75 1.41 -37.24
CA ALA A 852 -19.09 0.65 -38.29
C ALA A 852 -17.57 0.57 -38.12
N HIS A 853 -16.95 1.49 -37.37
CA HIS A 853 -15.52 1.46 -37.09
C HIS A 853 -15.16 0.59 -35.88
N LEU A 854 -15.90 0.73 -34.77
CA LEU A 854 -15.55 0.20 -33.45
C LEU A 854 -16.22 -1.15 -33.13
N HIS A 855 -17.44 -1.35 -33.65
CA HIS A 855 -18.29 -2.50 -33.31
C HIS A 855 -18.45 -3.51 -34.46
N THR A 856 -17.78 -3.29 -35.60
CA THR A 856 -17.62 -4.30 -36.67
C THR A 856 -16.78 -5.53 -36.24
N PRO A 857 -15.67 -5.40 -35.50
CA PRO A 857 -14.92 -6.55 -35.00
C PRO A 857 -15.75 -7.31 -33.94
N GLY A 858 -15.96 -8.61 -34.15
CA GLY A 858 -16.83 -9.42 -33.28
C GLY A 858 -16.46 -9.35 -31.79
N ILE A 859 -17.45 -9.48 -30.92
CA ILE A 859 -17.33 -9.35 -29.45
C ILE A 859 -16.26 -10.26 -28.81
N VAL A 860 -15.87 -11.35 -29.48
CA VAL A 860 -14.80 -12.27 -29.04
C VAL A 860 -13.41 -11.63 -29.03
N SER A 861 -13.18 -10.53 -29.77
CA SER A 861 -11.90 -9.82 -29.75
C SER A 861 -11.67 -8.95 -28.51
N GLY A 862 -12.63 -8.95 -27.57
CA GLY A 862 -12.53 -8.25 -26.29
C GLY A 862 -12.76 -6.75 -26.39
N VAL A 863 -12.24 -6.01 -25.41
CA VAL A 863 -12.45 -4.56 -25.26
C VAL A 863 -11.28 -3.72 -25.75
N ASP A 864 -10.02 -4.19 -25.59
CA ASP A 864 -8.82 -3.39 -25.86
C ASP A 864 -8.66 -3.08 -27.35
N LEU A 865 -8.87 -1.81 -27.70
CA LEU A 865 -8.90 -1.30 -29.07
C LEU A 865 -7.60 -1.51 -29.85
N ARG A 866 -6.48 -1.80 -29.17
CA ARG A 866 -5.19 -2.14 -29.80
C ARG A 866 -5.23 -3.52 -30.47
N TYR A 867 -6.16 -4.40 -30.06
CA TYR A 867 -6.21 -5.81 -30.45
C TYR A 867 -7.56 -6.24 -31.03
N THR A 868 -8.62 -5.42 -30.93
CA THR A 868 -9.95 -5.75 -31.46
C THR A 868 -9.92 -6.03 -32.96
N ASN A 869 -9.15 -5.26 -33.74
CA ASN A 869 -9.03 -5.36 -35.19
C ASN A 869 -7.88 -6.30 -35.65
N SER A 870 -7.68 -7.41 -34.93
CA SER A 870 -6.65 -8.42 -35.24
C SER A 870 -7.17 -9.48 -36.22
N LYS A 871 -6.29 -9.94 -37.13
CA LYS A 871 -6.55 -11.06 -38.07
C LYS A 871 -7.01 -12.34 -37.39
N THR A 872 -6.67 -12.54 -36.12
CA THR A 872 -7.11 -13.68 -35.30
C THR A 872 -8.63 -13.76 -35.13
N TRP A 873 -9.35 -12.64 -35.27
CA TRP A 873 -10.79 -12.53 -35.02
C TRP A 873 -11.61 -12.18 -36.27
N GLU A 874 -10.99 -12.03 -37.44
CA GLU A 874 -11.67 -11.68 -38.69
C GLU A 874 -12.76 -12.67 -39.13
N PHE A 875 -12.81 -13.87 -38.55
CA PHE A 875 -13.84 -14.86 -38.82
C PHE A 875 -15.22 -14.55 -38.21
N VAL A 876 -15.35 -13.51 -37.37
CA VAL A 876 -16.65 -12.97 -36.93
C VAL A 876 -16.70 -11.46 -37.20
N ARG A 877 -17.69 -11.02 -37.97
CA ARG A 877 -17.95 -9.60 -38.26
C ARG A 877 -19.42 -9.25 -38.04
N HIS A 878 -19.64 -8.06 -37.50
CA HIS A 878 -20.95 -7.47 -37.28
C HIS A 878 -21.20 -6.41 -38.36
N ASP A 879 -22.28 -6.55 -39.12
CA ASP A 879 -22.68 -5.60 -40.15
C ASP A 879 -23.84 -4.75 -39.63
N TRP A 880 -23.67 -3.43 -39.56
CA TRP A 880 -24.64 -2.50 -38.97
C TRP A 880 -25.28 -1.59 -40.03
N LYS A 881 -26.60 -1.39 -39.94
CA LYS A 881 -27.32 -0.30 -40.62
C LYS A 881 -28.18 0.45 -39.61
N VAL A 882 -28.01 1.76 -39.55
CA VAL A 882 -28.60 2.60 -38.50
C VAL A 882 -29.21 3.86 -39.08
N GLU A 883 -30.35 4.26 -38.51
CA GLU A 883 -30.95 5.57 -38.72
C GLU A 883 -31.33 6.17 -37.35
N TRP A 884 -30.96 7.44 -37.09
CA TRP A 884 -31.30 8.19 -35.88
C TRP A 884 -32.14 9.43 -36.23
N ASN A 885 -33.27 9.60 -35.54
CA ASN A 885 -34.16 10.77 -35.66
C ASN A 885 -34.80 11.14 -34.30
N PRO A 886 -35.08 12.42 -34.03
CA PRO A 886 -35.91 12.83 -32.88
C PRO A 886 -37.40 12.51 -33.16
N GLU A 887 -38.17 12.24 -32.11
CA GLU A 887 -39.63 12.09 -32.24
C GLU A 887 -40.32 13.47 -32.38
N PRO A 888 -41.45 13.57 -33.09
CA PRO A 888 -42.27 14.79 -33.16
C PRO A 888 -43.07 15.02 -31.87
N ASP A 889 -43.66 16.21 -31.71
CA ASP A 889 -44.64 16.47 -30.64
C ASP A 889 -45.79 15.44 -30.69
N PRO A 890 -46.28 14.93 -29.53
CA PRO A 890 -45.95 15.36 -28.16
C PRO A 890 -44.63 14.80 -27.61
N ASN A 891 -43.99 13.87 -28.31
CA ASN A 891 -42.82 13.12 -27.83
C ASN A 891 -41.47 13.80 -28.16
N LYS A 892 -41.41 15.12 -28.35
CA LYS A 892 -40.15 15.84 -28.68
C LYS A 892 -39.00 15.64 -27.69
N HIS A 893 -39.31 15.20 -26.47
CA HIS A 893 -38.35 14.81 -25.43
C HIS A 893 -37.72 13.42 -25.67
N CYS A 894 -38.12 12.71 -26.73
CA CYS A 894 -37.61 11.40 -27.13
C CYS A 894 -36.85 11.46 -28.46
N SER A 895 -35.98 10.48 -28.67
CA SER A 895 -35.42 10.17 -29.99
C SER A 895 -35.37 8.66 -30.23
N GLN A 896 -35.36 8.26 -31.49
CA GLN A 896 -35.39 6.86 -31.90
C GLN A 896 -34.24 6.56 -32.86
N MET A 897 -33.54 5.48 -32.57
CA MET A 897 -32.48 4.89 -33.36
C MET A 897 -32.93 3.48 -33.78
N LEU A 898 -33.06 3.27 -35.09
CA LEU A 898 -33.41 1.98 -35.68
C LEU A 898 -32.13 1.29 -36.10
N VAL A 899 -31.83 0.13 -35.50
CA VAL A 899 -30.60 -0.63 -35.74
C VAL A 899 -30.95 -1.97 -36.38
N LYS A 900 -30.42 -2.21 -37.58
CA LYS A 900 -30.42 -3.52 -38.22
C LYS A 900 -29.01 -4.09 -38.14
N HIS A 901 -28.83 -5.11 -37.31
CA HIS A 901 -27.60 -5.86 -37.14
C HIS A 901 -27.67 -7.17 -37.94
N ALA A 902 -26.58 -7.53 -38.62
CA ALA A 902 -26.42 -8.81 -39.26
C ALA A 902 -25.08 -9.45 -38.87
N LEU A 903 -25.08 -10.77 -38.72
CA LEU A 903 -23.90 -11.51 -38.26
C LEU A 903 -23.26 -12.34 -39.38
N THR A 904 -22.00 -12.04 -39.66
CA THR A 904 -21.18 -12.73 -40.65
C THR A 904 -20.11 -13.59 -39.95
N VAL A 905 -20.17 -14.91 -40.12
CA VAL A 905 -19.24 -15.89 -39.51
C VAL A 905 -18.60 -16.76 -40.59
N PHE A 906 -17.27 -16.87 -40.57
CA PHE A 906 -16.43 -17.46 -41.63
C PHE A 906 -16.74 -16.90 -43.04
N GLY A 907 -17.02 -15.60 -43.12
CA GLY A 907 -17.36 -14.91 -44.37
C GLY A 907 -18.77 -15.20 -44.92
N ARG A 908 -19.62 -15.91 -44.17
CA ARG A 908 -21.01 -16.21 -44.53
C ARG A 908 -21.96 -15.54 -43.53
N ARG A 909 -22.98 -14.84 -44.03
CA ARG A 909 -24.07 -14.28 -43.18
C ARG A 909 -24.98 -15.38 -42.64
N TRP A 910 -25.47 -15.21 -41.41
CA TRP A 910 -26.36 -16.16 -40.72
C TRP A 910 -27.72 -15.52 -40.39
N PRO A 911 -28.71 -15.56 -41.30
CA PRO A 911 -29.98 -14.83 -41.14
C PRO A 911 -30.84 -15.21 -39.91
N LEU A 912 -30.53 -16.32 -39.24
CA LEU A 912 -31.16 -16.72 -37.97
C LEU A 912 -30.61 -15.98 -36.74
N LEU A 913 -29.59 -15.14 -36.94
CA LEU A 913 -28.90 -14.33 -35.92
C LEU A 913 -28.84 -12.85 -36.31
N ASP A 914 -29.54 -12.44 -37.37
CA ASP A 914 -29.75 -11.02 -37.68
C ASP A 914 -30.76 -10.45 -36.67
N LEU A 915 -30.51 -9.22 -36.19
CA LEU A 915 -31.28 -8.57 -35.12
C LEU A 915 -31.77 -7.20 -35.56
N ASP A 916 -33.09 -6.98 -35.48
CA ASP A 916 -33.69 -5.66 -35.50
C ASP A 916 -33.83 -5.17 -34.04
N VAL A 917 -33.20 -4.04 -33.73
CA VAL A 917 -33.19 -3.43 -32.38
C VAL A 917 -33.67 -2.00 -32.49
N VAL A 918 -34.57 -1.60 -31.59
CA VAL A 918 -35.12 -0.25 -31.50
C VAL A 918 -34.61 0.41 -30.23
N ALA A 919 -33.67 1.34 -30.39
CA ALA A 919 -33.14 2.13 -29.29
C ALA A 919 -33.95 3.42 -29.16
N ARG A 920 -34.80 3.52 -28.13
CA ARG A 920 -35.66 4.68 -27.86
C ARG A 920 -35.14 5.45 -26.64
N GLN A 921 -34.55 6.61 -26.88
CA GLN A 921 -34.11 7.52 -25.82
C GLN A 921 -35.30 8.36 -25.31
N VAL A 922 -35.40 8.53 -23.99
CA VAL A 922 -36.42 9.33 -23.31
C VAL A 922 -35.72 10.32 -22.37
N GLY A 923 -35.66 11.58 -22.79
CA GLY A 923 -34.91 12.62 -22.08
C GLY A 923 -33.38 12.44 -22.17
N PRO A 924 -32.63 13.07 -21.25
CA PRO A 924 -31.17 13.08 -21.29
C PRO A 924 -30.50 11.79 -20.76
N GLY A 925 -31.20 10.99 -19.95
CA GLY A 925 -30.58 9.95 -19.11
C GLY A 925 -31.14 8.53 -19.22
N ILE A 926 -32.08 8.25 -20.12
CA ILE A 926 -32.75 6.93 -20.23
C ILE A 926 -32.85 6.51 -21.71
N VAL A 927 -32.45 5.28 -22.02
CA VAL A 927 -32.65 4.62 -23.33
C VAL A 927 -33.22 3.22 -23.12
N PHE A 928 -34.30 2.92 -23.84
CA PHE A 928 -34.85 1.56 -23.95
C PHE A 928 -34.30 0.91 -25.22
N LEU A 929 -33.42 -0.09 -25.08
CA LEU A 929 -32.98 -0.94 -26.19
C LEU A 929 -33.95 -2.11 -26.30
N LEU A 930 -34.93 -2.00 -27.20
CA LEU A 930 -35.97 -2.99 -27.42
C LEU A 930 -35.50 -4.03 -28.46
N PHE A 931 -35.56 -5.31 -28.09
CA PHE A 931 -35.20 -6.44 -28.93
C PHE A 931 -36.48 -7.18 -29.35
N ASP A 932 -36.69 -7.37 -30.65
CA ASP A 932 -37.75 -8.22 -31.18
C ASP A 932 -37.19 -9.18 -32.24
N HIS A 933 -37.13 -10.47 -31.91
CA HIS A 933 -36.68 -11.49 -32.86
C HIS A 933 -37.38 -12.84 -32.67
N ASN A 934 -37.96 -13.35 -33.77
CA ASN A 934 -38.77 -14.58 -33.81
C ASN A 934 -38.13 -15.82 -33.16
N PHE A 935 -36.79 -15.94 -33.17
CA PHE A 935 -36.07 -17.08 -32.58
C PHE A 935 -35.38 -16.77 -31.24
N LEU A 936 -34.97 -15.52 -31.01
CA LEU A 936 -34.25 -15.13 -29.78
C LEU A 936 -35.18 -14.55 -28.71
N GLY A 937 -36.45 -14.32 -29.04
CA GLY A 937 -37.48 -13.78 -28.15
C GLY A 937 -37.54 -12.26 -28.13
N ARG A 938 -38.26 -11.73 -27.14
CA ARG A 938 -38.47 -10.29 -26.92
C ARG A 938 -37.99 -9.83 -25.55
N GLY A 939 -37.58 -8.58 -25.45
CA GLY A 939 -37.15 -7.99 -24.18
C GLY A 939 -36.55 -6.59 -24.35
N VAL A 940 -36.07 -6.03 -23.23
CA VAL A 940 -35.50 -4.69 -23.17
C VAL A 940 -34.24 -4.65 -22.32
N ILE A 941 -33.21 -3.95 -22.80
CA ILE A 941 -32.15 -3.41 -21.92
C ILE A 941 -32.51 -1.95 -21.64
N MET A 942 -32.69 -1.62 -20.36
CA MET A 942 -32.77 -0.25 -19.90
C MET A 942 -31.36 0.26 -19.66
N HIS A 943 -30.88 1.13 -20.54
CA HIS A 943 -29.62 1.84 -20.41
C HIS A 943 -29.92 3.20 -19.74
N CYS A 944 -29.43 3.40 -18.52
CA CYS A 944 -29.60 4.66 -17.78
C CYS A 944 -28.26 5.33 -17.53
N VAL A 945 -28.17 6.62 -17.84
CA VAL A 945 -26.99 7.49 -17.63
C VAL A 945 -27.31 8.50 -16.55
N THR A 946 -26.61 8.40 -15.41
CA THR A 946 -26.84 9.25 -14.24
C THR A 946 -25.56 10.01 -13.89
N PRO A 947 -25.54 11.35 -13.94
CA PRO A 947 -24.41 12.12 -13.46
C PRO A 947 -24.22 11.90 -11.97
N VAL A 948 -22.98 11.62 -11.56
CA VAL A 948 -22.53 11.56 -10.17
C VAL A 948 -21.78 12.85 -9.84
N GLU A 949 -20.89 13.25 -10.75
CA GLU A 949 -20.14 14.51 -10.76
C GLU A 949 -20.20 15.12 -12.18
N PRO A 950 -19.73 16.36 -12.42
CA PRO A 950 -19.84 17.02 -13.73
C PRO A 950 -19.25 16.26 -14.93
N LEU A 951 -18.29 15.35 -14.69
CA LEU A 951 -17.67 14.49 -15.70
C LEU A 951 -17.63 13.00 -15.27
N LEU A 952 -18.28 12.63 -14.16
CA LEU A 952 -18.36 11.24 -13.69
C LEU A 952 -19.81 10.77 -13.86
N GLN A 953 -20.03 9.84 -14.78
CA GLN A 953 -21.36 9.29 -15.06
C GLN A 953 -21.40 7.85 -14.54
N CYS A 954 -22.47 7.49 -13.81
CA CYS A 954 -22.84 6.10 -13.56
C CYS A 954 -23.76 5.66 -14.70
N VAL A 955 -23.33 4.68 -15.49
CA VAL A 955 -24.14 4.09 -16.57
C VAL A 955 -24.51 2.67 -16.19
N SER A 956 -25.80 2.33 -16.27
CA SER A 956 -26.32 1.00 -15.93
C SER A 956 -27.14 0.40 -17.06
N HIS A 957 -26.87 -0.86 -17.40
CA HIS A 957 -27.63 -1.66 -18.36
C HIS A 957 -28.39 -2.75 -17.60
N THR A 958 -29.70 -2.58 -17.43
CA THR A 958 -30.57 -3.50 -16.67
C THR A 958 -31.46 -4.27 -17.65
N ILE A 959 -31.31 -5.60 -17.77
CA ILE A 959 -32.02 -6.40 -18.78
C ILE A 959 -33.24 -7.14 -18.22
N PHE A 960 -34.38 -6.92 -18.86
CA PHE A 960 -35.63 -7.65 -18.67
C PHE A 960 -35.97 -8.41 -19.95
N TYR A 961 -36.35 -9.67 -19.84
CA TYR A 961 -36.49 -10.53 -21.01
C TYR A 961 -37.56 -11.59 -20.83
N GLN A 962 -38.21 -11.98 -21.93
CA GLN A 962 -39.32 -12.92 -21.93
C GLN A 962 -39.02 -14.19 -21.11
N SER A 963 -39.93 -14.52 -20.20
CA SER A 963 -39.78 -15.56 -19.19
C SER A 963 -39.51 -16.96 -19.77
N SER A 964 -40.13 -17.26 -20.92
CA SER A 964 -39.98 -18.52 -21.67
C SER A 964 -38.63 -18.73 -22.35
N ILE A 965 -37.82 -17.68 -22.53
CA ILE A 965 -36.51 -17.78 -23.19
C ILE A 965 -35.45 -18.28 -22.19
N PRO A 966 -34.62 -19.29 -22.53
CA PRO A 966 -33.56 -19.78 -21.64
C PRO A 966 -32.63 -18.65 -21.19
N PRO A 967 -32.32 -18.51 -19.88
CA PRO A 967 -31.66 -17.29 -19.37
C PRO A 967 -30.24 -17.06 -19.91
N LEU A 968 -29.60 -18.08 -20.50
CA LEU A 968 -28.32 -17.97 -21.19
C LEU A 968 -28.36 -16.98 -22.37
N VAL A 969 -29.50 -16.84 -23.06
CA VAL A 969 -29.67 -15.91 -24.20
C VAL A 969 -29.58 -14.45 -23.75
N PRO A 970 -30.42 -13.93 -22.83
CA PRO A 970 -30.30 -12.55 -22.35
C PRO A 970 -28.98 -12.28 -21.62
N LYS A 971 -28.39 -13.28 -20.93
CA LYS A 971 -27.03 -13.15 -20.37
C LYS A 971 -25.95 -12.92 -21.44
N PHE A 972 -26.04 -13.64 -22.56
CA PHE A 972 -25.15 -13.44 -23.70
C PHE A 972 -25.35 -12.06 -24.33
N ILE A 973 -26.60 -11.64 -24.53
CA ILE A 973 -26.94 -10.30 -25.08
C ILE A 973 -26.38 -9.19 -24.15
N LEU A 974 -26.64 -9.24 -22.85
CA LEU A 974 -26.12 -8.27 -21.89
C LEU A 974 -24.59 -8.27 -21.84
N ARG A 975 -23.93 -9.43 -21.98
CA ARG A 975 -22.46 -9.51 -22.02
C ARG A 975 -21.89 -8.98 -23.34
N ALA A 976 -22.57 -9.18 -24.46
CA ALA A 976 -22.19 -8.62 -25.76
C ALA A 976 -22.32 -7.09 -25.77
N GLU A 977 -23.42 -6.57 -25.23
CA GLU A 977 -23.65 -5.13 -25.02
C GLU A 977 -22.55 -4.53 -24.15
N CYS A 978 -22.29 -5.13 -22.98
CA CYS A 978 -21.23 -4.70 -22.07
C CYS A 978 -19.84 -4.66 -22.74
N ILE A 979 -19.50 -5.59 -23.64
CA ILE A 979 -18.21 -5.58 -24.34
C ILE A 979 -18.13 -4.45 -25.37
N GLN A 980 -19.23 -4.13 -26.04
CA GLN A 980 -19.30 -3.00 -26.98
C GLN A 980 -19.22 -1.68 -26.21
N PHE A 981 -20.03 -1.50 -25.17
CA PHE A 981 -19.97 -0.33 -24.30
C PHE A 981 -18.57 -0.11 -23.68
N GLU A 982 -17.90 -1.15 -23.16
CA GLU A 982 -16.54 -1.04 -22.61
C GLU A 982 -15.48 -0.62 -23.67
N ARG A 983 -15.76 -0.72 -24.98
CA ARG A 983 -14.93 -0.14 -26.07
C ARG A 983 -15.13 1.36 -26.20
N ASP A 984 -16.38 1.84 -26.19
CA ASP A 984 -16.71 3.26 -26.25
C ASP A 984 -16.17 4.03 -25.03
N VAL A 985 -16.23 3.42 -23.84
CA VAL A 985 -15.65 4.00 -22.62
C VAL A 985 -14.14 4.23 -22.73
N MET A 986 -13.40 3.42 -23.49
CA MET A 986 -11.98 3.66 -23.78
C MET A 986 -11.76 4.93 -24.62
N ILE A 987 -12.72 5.28 -25.48
CA ILE A 987 -12.71 6.54 -26.23
C ILE A 987 -13.15 7.68 -25.30
N TRP A 988 -14.33 7.64 -24.70
CA TRP A 988 -14.87 8.74 -23.88
C TRP A 988 -13.93 9.14 -22.73
N ASN A 989 -13.34 8.18 -22.01
CA ASN A 989 -12.41 8.45 -20.91
C ASN A 989 -11.16 9.27 -21.34
N ASN A 990 -10.85 9.26 -22.64
CA ASN A 990 -9.70 9.94 -23.27
C ASN A 990 -10.11 11.05 -24.28
N LYS A 991 -11.41 11.22 -24.58
CA LYS A 991 -11.97 12.19 -25.54
C LYS A 991 -11.97 13.60 -24.92
N THR A 992 -11.70 14.63 -25.72
CA THR A 992 -12.03 16.03 -25.38
C THR A 992 -13.36 16.38 -26.02
N TYR A 993 -14.24 17.07 -25.31
CA TYR A 993 -15.41 17.64 -25.95
C TYR A 993 -14.98 18.79 -26.87
N ILE A 994 -15.63 18.90 -28.03
CA ILE A 994 -15.43 19.97 -29.02
C ILE A 994 -16.80 20.56 -29.31
N SER A 995 -16.98 21.86 -29.03
CA SER A 995 -18.28 22.55 -29.21
C SER A 995 -18.71 22.62 -30.68
N ARG A 996 -17.75 22.78 -31.60
CA ARG A 996 -17.95 22.86 -33.06
C ARG A 996 -17.05 21.85 -33.78
N PRO A 997 -17.40 20.56 -33.81
CA PRO A 997 -16.61 19.54 -34.48
C PRO A 997 -16.58 19.75 -36.00
N MET A 998 -15.51 19.27 -36.64
CA MET A 998 -15.42 19.19 -38.11
C MET A 998 -16.25 18.00 -38.56
N LEU A 999 -17.36 18.25 -39.26
CA LEU A 999 -18.33 17.24 -39.66
C LEU A 999 -18.58 17.30 -41.18
N VAL A 1000 -18.66 16.14 -41.82
CA VAL A 1000 -19.09 16.00 -43.22
C VAL A 1000 -20.61 15.85 -43.31
N LYS A 1001 -21.14 15.65 -44.52
CA LYS A 1001 -22.59 15.56 -44.77
C LYS A 1001 -23.19 14.31 -44.12
N GLU A 1002 -22.42 13.24 -44.09
CA GLU A 1002 -22.76 11.93 -43.57
C GLU A 1002 -23.00 12.00 -42.05
N ASP A 1003 -22.19 12.79 -41.33
CA ASP A 1003 -22.28 13.03 -39.88
C ASP A 1003 -23.45 13.95 -39.47
N SER A 1004 -24.33 14.34 -40.41
CA SER A 1004 -25.43 15.30 -40.18
C SER A 1004 -26.37 14.91 -39.03
N ALA A 1005 -26.41 13.64 -38.64
CA ALA A 1005 -27.15 13.15 -37.48
C ALA A 1005 -26.60 13.73 -36.15
N ILE A 1006 -25.28 13.86 -35.98
CA ILE A 1006 -24.66 14.43 -34.78
C ILE A 1006 -25.13 15.87 -34.56
N GLN A 1007 -25.21 16.68 -35.64
CA GLN A 1007 -25.76 18.04 -35.57
C GLN A 1007 -27.27 18.09 -35.32
N ARG A 1008 -28.02 17.02 -35.61
CA ARG A 1008 -29.44 16.92 -35.20
C ARG A 1008 -29.54 16.54 -33.72
N HIS A 1009 -28.75 15.57 -33.26
CA HIS A 1009 -28.69 15.17 -31.85
C HIS A 1009 -28.37 16.33 -30.92
N ARG A 1010 -27.27 17.07 -31.12
CA ARG A 1010 -26.91 18.19 -30.22
C ARG A 1010 -27.97 19.29 -30.15
N ARG A 1011 -28.68 19.58 -31.25
CA ARG A 1011 -29.78 20.56 -31.28
C ARG A 1011 -31.07 20.03 -30.62
N TRP A 1012 -31.25 18.72 -30.57
CA TRP A 1012 -32.34 18.07 -29.86
C TRP A 1012 -32.02 17.95 -28.36
N PHE A 1013 -30.79 17.57 -28.01
CA PHE A 1013 -30.31 17.44 -26.63
C PHE A 1013 -30.23 18.78 -25.91
N SER A 1014 -29.91 19.87 -26.63
CA SER A 1014 -29.85 21.21 -26.03
C SER A 1014 -31.20 21.73 -25.51
N GLN A 1015 -32.32 21.08 -25.83
CA GLN A 1015 -33.63 21.38 -25.21
C GLN A 1015 -33.68 21.04 -23.71
N PHE A 1016 -32.78 20.16 -23.23
CA PHE A 1016 -32.69 19.77 -21.83
C PHE A 1016 -31.89 20.76 -20.98
N TYR A 1017 -31.42 21.88 -21.54
CA TYR A 1017 -30.75 22.95 -20.80
C TYR A 1017 -31.58 24.24 -20.80
N SER A 1018 -31.53 24.95 -19.67
CA SER A 1018 -32.01 26.31 -19.48
C SER A 1018 -30.84 27.28 -19.23
N GLU A 1019 -31.13 28.57 -19.08
CA GLU A 1019 -30.13 29.59 -18.78
C GLU A 1019 -29.40 29.36 -17.44
N ASN A 1020 -30.12 28.85 -16.44
CA ASN A 1020 -29.59 28.55 -15.10
C ASN A 1020 -28.95 27.16 -14.97
N SER A 1021 -28.93 26.34 -16.04
CA SER A 1021 -28.38 24.98 -15.97
C SER A 1021 -26.90 24.98 -15.55
N PRO A 1022 -26.51 24.20 -14.51
CA PRO A 1022 -25.16 24.24 -13.96
C PRO A 1022 -24.09 24.00 -15.03
N ARG A 1023 -23.11 24.91 -15.13
CA ARG A 1023 -21.93 24.78 -15.98
C ARG A 1023 -20.72 24.43 -15.14
N LEU A 1024 -19.74 23.73 -15.72
CA LEU A 1024 -18.46 23.48 -15.07
C LEU A 1024 -17.72 24.81 -14.85
N ARG A 1025 -17.88 25.38 -13.65
CA ARG A 1025 -17.05 26.49 -13.19
C ARG A 1025 -15.72 25.88 -12.78
N TYR A 1026 -14.65 26.22 -13.50
CA TYR A 1026 -13.29 26.01 -12.99
C TYR A 1026 -13.13 26.89 -11.75
N GLN A 1027 -13.27 26.29 -10.57
CA GLN A 1027 -12.92 26.94 -9.33
C GLN A 1027 -11.40 27.03 -9.30
N HIS A 1028 -10.89 28.22 -9.62
CA HIS A 1028 -9.48 28.55 -9.43
C HIS A 1028 -9.29 28.81 -7.93
N ASP A 1029 -9.29 27.73 -7.14
CA ASP A 1029 -9.06 27.78 -5.70
C ASP A 1029 -7.59 28.14 -5.42
N THR A 1030 -7.34 29.44 -5.46
CA THR A 1030 -6.15 30.04 -4.88
C THR A 1030 -6.14 29.69 -3.39
N MET A 1031 -5.22 28.80 -3.01
CA MET A 1031 -5.02 28.19 -1.67
C MET A 1031 -5.62 26.79 -1.39
N ASP A 1032 -5.65 25.88 -2.38
CA ASP A 1032 -5.40 24.46 -2.07
C ASP A 1032 -3.88 24.19 -1.96
N TRP A 1033 -3.44 23.42 -0.95
CA TRP A 1033 -2.04 23.34 -0.49
C TRP A 1033 -1.38 21.95 -0.57
#